data_AF-A0A5F8G2U1-F1
#
_entry.id   AF-A0A5F8G2U1-F1
#
_cell.length_a   1.000
_cell.length_b   1.000
_cell.length_c   1.000
_cell.angle_alpha   90.00
_cell.angle_beta   90.00
_cell.angle_gamma   90.00
#
_symmetry.space_group_name_H-M   'P 1'
#
loop_
_entity.id
_entity.type
_entity.pdbx_description
1 polymer ?
#
loop_
_entity_poly.entity_id
_entity_poly.type
_entity_poly.pdbx_seq_one_letter_code
_entity_poly.pdbx_strand_id
1 'polypeptide(L)'
;MKLVRKDIEKDNAGQVTLVPEEPEDMWHTYNLLQVGDSLRASTIRKVQTESSTGSVGSNRVRTTLTLCVETIDFDSQACQLRVKGTNIQENEYVKMGAYHTIELEPNRQFTLAKKQWDSVVLERIEQACDPAWSADVAAVVMQEGLAHICLVTPSMTLTRAKVEVNIPRKRRGNCSQHDRALERFYEQVVQAIQRHIHFDVVKCVLVASPGFVREQFCDYMFQQAVKTDNKLLLENRSKFLQVHASSGHKYSLKEALCDPTVASRLSDTKAAGEVKALDDFYKMLQHEPDRAFYGLKQVEKANEALAIDTLLISDELFRHQDVATRSRYVKLVDSVKENAGTVRIFSSLHVSVVLGFCVSFNVDVKNAMTFSGPVEDMFGYTVQQYENEEGKWVLIGSPLVGQPKNRTGDVYKCPVGRGESLPCIKLDLPVYTSIPNVTEVKENMTFGSTLVTNPKGGFLACGPLYAYRCGHTYYTTGICSDVDSKFQVVNSIAPSVQGCNTQLDIVIVLDGSNSIYPWTSVTDFLNSLLGKMDIGPKQTQVGIVQYGENVTHEFNLNKYTTTEEVLIAANQIVQRQGRQTMTALGIDTARKEAFTKARGARSGVKKVMVIVTDGESHDNHRLNEVIQDCEDEDIQRFSIAVSEVLAHRIIDLELEGNSEVISSLLHFINEEIETQ
;
A
#
# COMPACT_ATOMS: atom_id res chain seq x y z
N MET A 1 8.39 -39.31 -12.45
CA MET A 1 9.44 -39.56 -13.49
C MET A 1 9.77 -41.04 -13.62
N LYS A 2 10.05 -41.53 -14.83
CA LYS A 2 10.44 -42.92 -15.05
C LYS A 2 11.90 -43.06 -15.51
N LEU A 3 12.70 -43.78 -14.72
CA LEU A 3 14.07 -44.14 -15.09
C LEU A 3 14.06 -45.33 -16.07
N VAL A 4 14.64 -45.16 -17.26
CA VAL A 4 14.69 -46.21 -18.29
C VAL A 4 16.01 -46.97 -18.23
N ARG A 5 17.13 -46.24 -18.16
CA ARG A 5 18.47 -46.82 -18.17
C ARG A 5 19.44 -45.94 -17.39
N LYS A 6 20.32 -46.56 -16.60
CA LYS A 6 21.36 -45.90 -15.79
C LYS A 6 22.70 -46.57 -16.11
N ASP A 7 23.51 -45.92 -16.95
CA ASP A 7 24.85 -46.35 -17.32
C ASP A 7 25.86 -45.39 -16.67
N ILE A 8 26.29 -45.68 -15.44
CA ILE A 8 27.29 -44.87 -14.72
C ILE A 8 28.55 -45.71 -14.55
N GLU A 9 29.67 -45.23 -15.09
CA GLU A 9 30.98 -45.86 -14.95
C GLU A 9 31.60 -45.58 -13.57
N LYS A 10 32.66 -46.30 -13.22
CA LYS A 10 33.35 -46.16 -11.92
C LYS A 10 33.98 -44.77 -11.72
N ASP A 11 34.24 -44.05 -12.80
CA ASP A 11 34.84 -42.71 -12.78
C ASP A 11 33.80 -41.58 -12.56
N ASN A 12 32.58 -41.93 -12.13
CA ASN A 12 31.41 -41.03 -11.95
C ASN A 12 30.93 -40.33 -13.24
N ALA A 13 31.51 -40.63 -14.40
CA ALA A 13 30.99 -40.26 -15.70
C ALA A 13 29.91 -41.27 -16.13
N GLY A 14 28.88 -40.79 -16.82
CA GLY A 14 27.80 -41.70 -17.22
C GLY A 14 26.65 -41.04 -17.95
N GLN A 15 25.78 -41.89 -18.48
CA GLN A 15 24.55 -41.53 -19.17
C GLN A 15 23.33 -42.09 -18.42
N VAL A 16 22.31 -41.26 -18.27
CA VAL A 16 21.04 -41.65 -17.65
C VAL A 16 19.91 -41.28 -18.60
N THR A 17 19.03 -42.24 -18.89
CA THR A 17 17.87 -42.04 -19.75
C THR A 17 16.61 -42.04 -18.90
N LEU A 18 15.85 -40.95 -19.00
CA LEU A 18 14.70 -40.61 -18.17
C LEU A 18 13.51 -40.27 -19.06
N VAL A 19 12.29 -40.52 -18.56
CA VAL A 19 11.03 -40.07 -19.16
C VAL A 19 10.29 -39.24 -18.12
N PRO A 20 10.07 -37.93 -18.36
CA PRO A 20 9.23 -37.10 -17.50
C PRO A 20 7.76 -37.42 -17.81
N GLU A 21 7.00 -37.87 -16.83
CA GLU A 21 5.58 -38.23 -16.96
C GLU A 21 4.69 -37.08 -16.48
N GLU A 22 5.08 -36.44 -15.38
CA GLU A 22 4.35 -35.36 -14.74
C GLU A 22 4.97 -33.97 -15.03
N PRO A 23 4.19 -32.88 -14.95
CA PRO A 23 4.73 -31.52 -15.07
C PRO A 23 5.81 -31.21 -14.03
N GLU A 24 5.78 -31.85 -12.87
CA GLU A 24 6.80 -31.70 -11.81
C GLU A 24 8.14 -32.30 -12.18
N ASP A 25 8.14 -33.35 -13.00
CA ASP A 25 9.37 -33.95 -13.49
C ASP A 25 10.19 -32.93 -14.29
N MET A 26 9.55 -31.93 -14.90
CA MET A 26 10.25 -30.82 -15.57
C MET A 26 11.07 -29.96 -14.59
N TRP A 27 10.58 -29.79 -13.36
CA TRP A 27 11.35 -29.12 -12.30
C TRP A 27 12.50 -30.01 -11.81
N HIS A 28 12.26 -31.31 -11.63
CA HIS A 28 13.33 -32.23 -11.27
C HIS A 28 14.44 -32.24 -12.32
N THR A 29 14.07 -32.34 -13.61
CA THR A 29 15.03 -32.31 -14.72
C THR A 29 15.78 -30.99 -14.87
N TYR A 30 15.11 -29.86 -14.60
CA TYR A 30 15.76 -28.56 -14.52
C TYR A 30 16.89 -28.54 -13.49
N ASN A 31 16.70 -29.19 -12.35
CA ASN A 31 17.71 -29.23 -11.28
C ASN A 31 18.80 -30.27 -11.55
N LEU A 32 18.54 -31.24 -12.44
CA LEU A 32 19.53 -32.22 -12.86
C LEU A 32 20.48 -31.65 -13.92
N LEU A 33 20.01 -30.82 -14.85
CA LEU A 33 20.83 -30.29 -15.95
C LEU A 33 21.83 -29.23 -15.49
N GLN A 34 23.04 -29.26 -16.06
CA GLN A 34 24.05 -28.22 -15.87
C GLN A 34 24.62 -27.73 -17.20
N VAL A 35 25.19 -26.53 -17.15
CA VAL A 35 25.94 -25.95 -18.27
C VAL A 35 27.19 -26.80 -18.51
N GLY A 36 27.37 -27.23 -19.76
CA GLY A 36 28.48 -28.09 -20.20
C GLY A 36 28.18 -29.59 -20.19
N ASP A 37 27.00 -30.01 -19.71
CA ASP A 37 26.54 -31.39 -19.87
C ASP A 37 26.07 -31.65 -21.30
N SER A 38 25.98 -32.92 -21.70
CA SER A 38 25.37 -33.29 -22.97
C SER A 38 23.96 -33.84 -22.79
N LEU A 39 23.04 -33.34 -23.61
CA LEU A 39 21.63 -33.72 -23.60
C LEU A 39 21.24 -34.25 -24.98
N ARG A 40 20.66 -35.45 -25.02
CA ARG A 40 20.12 -36.06 -26.23
C ARG A 40 18.61 -36.23 -26.12
N ALA A 41 17.86 -35.55 -26.99
CA ALA A 41 16.40 -35.64 -27.03
C ALA A 41 15.86 -35.44 -28.47
N SER A 42 14.58 -35.76 -28.68
CA SER A 42 13.90 -35.53 -29.96
C SER A 42 13.44 -34.08 -30.08
N THR A 43 13.73 -33.42 -31.20
CA THR A 43 13.23 -32.07 -31.51
C THR A 43 12.69 -31.98 -32.93
N ILE A 44 11.95 -30.90 -33.20
CA ILE A 44 11.47 -30.57 -34.53
C ILE A 44 12.32 -29.44 -35.10
N ARG A 45 12.90 -29.66 -36.28
CA ARG A 45 13.68 -28.64 -37.00
C ARG A 45 13.02 -28.31 -38.34
N LYS A 46 12.95 -27.02 -38.66
CA LYS A 46 12.63 -26.56 -40.01
C LYS A 46 13.88 -26.66 -40.86
N VAL A 47 13.86 -27.56 -41.83
CA VAL A 47 14.95 -27.77 -42.80
C VAL A 47 14.56 -27.06 -44.09
N GLN A 48 15.42 -26.17 -44.55
CA GLN A 48 15.32 -25.58 -45.89
C GLN A 48 16.12 -26.45 -46.83
N THR A 49 15.45 -27.01 -47.83
CA THR A 49 16.08 -27.84 -48.86
C THR A 49 15.92 -27.11 -50.18
N GLU A 50 17.04 -26.87 -50.86
CA GLU A 50 17.05 -26.31 -52.20
C GLU A 50 16.96 -27.46 -53.20
N SER A 51 15.91 -27.49 -54.03
CA SER A 51 15.76 -28.51 -55.06
C SER A 51 16.74 -28.26 -56.21
N SER A 52 17.02 -29.30 -57.01
CA SER A 52 17.85 -29.18 -58.23
C SER A 52 17.30 -28.18 -59.26
N THR A 53 16.02 -27.80 -59.13
CA THR A 53 15.33 -26.77 -59.93
C THR A 53 15.48 -25.34 -59.39
N GLY A 54 16.21 -25.12 -58.29
CA GLY A 54 16.41 -23.80 -57.67
C GLY A 54 15.24 -23.30 -56.82
N SER A 55 14.23 -24.14 -56.57
CA SER A 55 13.11 -23.82 -55.69
C SER A 55 13.46 -24.14 -54.23
N VAL A 56 13.17 -23.21 -53.32
CA VAL A 56 13.42 -23.40 -51.89
C VAL A 56 12.19 -24.02 -51.22
N GLY A 57 12.30 -25.26 -50.75
CA GLY A 57 11.28 -25.94 -49.97
C GLY A 57 11.58 -25.86 -48.47
N SER A 58 10.56 -25.73 -47.62
CA SER A 58 10.74 -25.79 -46.17
C SER A 58 9.92 -26.90 -45.54
N ASN A 59 10.59 -27.90 -44.97
CA ASN A 59 9.95 -29.06 -44.34
C ASN A 59 10.26 -29.07 -42.84
N ARG A 60 9.29 -29.52 -42.03
CA ARG A 60 9.48 -29.73 -40.58
C ARG A 60 9.81 -31.20 -40.35
N VAL A 61 11.02 -31.49 -39.89
CA VAL A 61 11.50 -32.86 -39.66
C VAL A 61 11.74 -33.06 -38.16
N ARG A 62 11.25 -34.18 -37.60
CA ARG A 62 11.56 -34.59 -36.22
C ARG A 62 12.86 -35.39 -36.23
N THR A 63 13.83 -34.97 -35.43
CA THR A 63 15.19 -35.53 -35.40
C THR A 63 15.67 -35.60 -33.95
N THR A 64 16.57 -36.53 -33.62
CA THR A 64 17.21 -36.58 -32.30
C THR A 64 18.54 -35.85 -32.33
N LEU A 65 18.70 -34.83 -31.49
CA LEU A 65 19.92 -34.04 -31.43
C LEU A 65 20.64 -34.25 -30.10
N THR A 66 21.97 -34.25 -30.16
CA THR A 66 22.85 -34.34 -28.99
C THR A 66 23.51 -32.98 -28.81
N LEU A 67 23.03 -32.18 -27.86
CA LEU A 67 23.51 -30.84 -27.62
C LEU A 67 24.42 -30.77 -26.39
N CYS A 68 25.43 -29.91 -26.45
CA CYS A 68 26.15 -29.40 -25.27
C CYS A 68 25.32 -28.27 -24.68
N VAL A 69 24.88 -28.41 -23.43
CA VAL A 69 24.01 -27.45 -22.77
C VAL A 69 24.77 -26.16 -22.48
N GLU A 70 24.24 -25.03 -22.92
CA GLU A 70 24.79 -23.70 -22.62
C GLU A 70 23.88 -22.92 -21.69
N THR A 71 22.58 -22.88 -21.99
CA THR A 71 21.58 -22.19 -21.17
C THR A 71 20.37 -23.06 -20.97
N ILE A 72 19.76 -22.93 -19.79
CA ILE A 72 18.62 -23.72 -19.36
C ILE A 72 17.56 -22.74 -18.85
N ASP A 73 16.40 -22.75 -19.47
CA ASP A 73 15.28 -21.87 -19.10
C ASP A 73 14.10 -22.73 -18.62
N PHE A 74 13.58 -22.41 -17.45
CA PHE A 74 12.42 -23.10 -16.87
C PHE A 74 11.28 -22.12 -16.66
N ASP A 75 10.11 -22.44 -17.22
CA ASP A 75 8.87 -21.71 -16.98
C ASP A 75 8.08 -22.41 -15.86
N SER A 76 7.96 -21.75 -14.72
CA SER A 76 7.22 -22.27 -13.55
C SER A 76 5.71 -22.37 -13.76
N GLN A 77 5.10 -21.54 -14.62
CA GLN A 77 3.64 -21.55 -14.81
C GLN A 77 3.22 -22.61 -15.82
N ALA A 78 3.96 -22.68 -16.93
CA ALA A 78 3.75 -23.67 -17.97
C ALA A 78 4.33 -25.05 -17.60
N CYS A 79 5.21 -25.12 -16.58
CA CYS A 79 6.00 -26.28 -16.23
C CYS A 79 6.76 -26.84 -17.44
N GLN A 80 7.39 -25.96 -18.23
CA GLN A 80 8.12 -26.31 -19.44
C GLN A 80 9.59 -25.97 -19.29
N LEU A 81 10.43 -26.87 -19.80
CA LEU A 81 11.88 -26.76 -19.76
C LEU A 81 12.44 -26.62 -21.17
N ARG A 82 13.23 -25.56 -21.37
CA ARG A 82 13.93 -25.28 -22.63
C ARG A 82 15.42 -25.34 -22.39
N VAL A 83 16.12 -26.08 -23.24
CA VAL A 83 17.56 -26.29 -23.14
C VAL A 83 18.20 -25.85 -24.44
N LYS A 84 18.97 -24.77 -24.39
CA LYS A 84 19.72 -24.25 -25.53
C LYS A 84 21.14 -24.82 -25.49
N GLY A 85 21.62 -25.21 -26.66
CA GLY A 85 22.96 -25.75 -26.78
C GLY A 85 23.46 -25.87 -28.20
N THR A 86 24.72 -26.27 -28.33
CA THR A 86 25.38 -26.53 -29.62
C THR A 86 25.44 -28.01 -29.92
N ASN A 87 25.20 -28.41 -31.17
CA ASN A 87 25.23 -29.82 -31.56
C ASN A 87 26.66 -30.42 -31.49
N ILE A 88 26.82 -31.52 -30.75
CA ILE A 88 28.11 -32.22 -30.53
C ILE A 88 28.33 -33.34 -31.54
N GLN A 89 27.27 -33.96 -32.07
CA GLN A 89 27.37 -35.12 -32.98
C GLN A 89 26.77 -34.78 -34.34
N GLU A 90 27.36 -35.31 -35.41
CA GLU A 90 26.85 -35.07 -36.76
C GLU A 90 25.42 -35.60 -36.91
N ASN A 91 24.59 -34.83 -37.61
CA ASN A 91 23.22 -35.20 -37.91
C ASN A 91 22.91 -34.80 -39.36
N GLU A 92 22.06 -35.58 -40.03
CA GLU A 92 21.64 -35.39 -41.42
C GLU A 92 21.19 -33.95 -41.72
N TYR A 93 20.55 -33.29 -40.76
CA TYR A 93 19.93 -31.96 -40.96
C TYR A 93 20.62 -30.84 -40.18
N VAL A 94 21.60 -31.16 -39.33
CA VAL A 94 22.20 -30.20 -38.38
C VAL A 94 23.70 -30.30 -38.42
N LYS A 95 24.34 -29.20 -38.83
CA LYS A 95 25.81 -29.07 -38.80
C LYS A 95 26.33 -29.17 -37.37
N MET A 96 27.52 -29.72 -37.23
CA MET A 96 28.30 -29.70 -35.99
C MET A 96 28.46 -28.27 -35.48
N GLY A 97 28.29 -28.04 -34.18
CA GLY A 97 28.39 -26.71 -33.56
C GLY A 97 27.22 -25.76 -33.84
N ALA A 98 26.20 -26.17 -34.58
CA ALA A 98 25.01 -25.33 -34.79
C ALA A 98 24.18 -25.25 -33.50
N TYR A 99 23.69 -24.04 -33.19
CA TYR A 99 22.80 -23.80 -32.06
C TYR A 99 21.40 -24.39 -32.31
N HIS A 100 20.84 -24.97 -31.27
CA HIS A 100 19.45 -25.41 -31.24
C HIS A 100 18.89 -25.31 -29.81
N THR A 101 17.57 -25.19 -29.72
CA THR A 101 16.85 -25.20 -28.43
C THR A 101 15.93 -26.41 -28.40
N ILE A 102 16.14 -27.30 -27.44
CA ILE A 102 15.29 -28.46 -27.16
C ILE A 102 14.23 -28.02 -26.15
N GLU A 103 12.96 -28.23 -26.49
CA GLU A 103 11.87 -28.20 -25.52
C GLU A 103 11.57 -29.64 -25.10
N LEU A 104 11.66 -29.94 -23.81
CA LEU A 104 11.34 -31.28 -23.32
C LEU A 104 9.82 -31.48 -23.32
N GLU A 105 9.36 -32.47 -24.08
CA GLU A 105 7.96 -32.89 -24.11
C GLU A 105 7.68 -33.88 -22.96
N PRO A 106 6.53 -33.79 -22.27
CA PRO A 106 6.07 -34.84 -21.37
C PRO A 106 5.92 -36.18 -22.11
N ASN A 107 6.18 -37.29 -21.41
CA ASN A 107 6.16 -38.66 -21.92
C ASN A 107 7.14 -38.95 -23.07
N ARG A 108 8.17 -38.12 -23.26
CA ARG A 108 9.27 -38.40 -24.21
C ARG A 108 10.56 -38.68 -23.47
N GLN A 109 11.26 -39.73 -23.90
CA GLN A 109 12.57 -40.04 -23.34
C GLN A 109 13.61 -39.00 -23.76
N PHE A 110 14.46 -38.63 -22.82
CA PHE A 110 15.70 -37.91 -23.07
C PHE A 110 16.85 -38.61 -22.34
N THR A 111 18.06 -38.48 -22.88
CA THR A 111 19.27 -39.04 -22.30
C THR A 111 20.19 -37.89 -21.89
N LEU A 112 20.58 -37.89 -20.63
CA LEU A 112 21.48 -36.91 -20.04
C LEU A 112 22.83 -37.56 -19.79
N ALA A 113 23.91 -36.96 -20.28
CA ALA A 113 25.26 -37.38 -19.94
C ALA A 113 25.97 -36.31 -19.11
N LYS A 114 26.51 -36.73 -17.96
CA LYS A 114 27.32 -35.89 -17.09
C LYS A 114 28.73 -36.41 -17.01
N LYS A 115 29.66 -35.49 -16.79
CA LYS A 115 31.05 -35.81 -16.43
C LYS A 115 31.16 -36.32 -15.00
N GLN A 116 30.33 -35.80 -14.10
CA GLN A 116 30.29 -36.20 -12.68
C GLN A 116 28.84 -36.29 -12.21
N TRP A 117 28.47 -37.47 -11.72
CA TRP A 117 27.21 -37.75 -11.04
C TRP A 117 27.41 -37.67 -9.52
N ASP A 118 26.84 -36.64 -8.88
CA ASP A 118 26.89 -36.48 -7.42
C ASP A 118 25.83 -37.33 -6.71
N SER A 119 26.08 -37.67 -5.44
CA SER A 119 25.12 -38.34 -4.54
C SER A 119 23.77 -37.61 -4.49
N VAL A 120 23.81 -36.29 -4.35
CA VAL A 120 22.62 -35.41 -4.28
C VAL A 120 21.78 -35.46 -5.57
N VAL A 121 22.43 -35.59 -6.72
CA VAL A 121 21.75 -35.66 -8.03
C VAL A 121 21.05 -37.02 -8.18
N LEU A 122 21.68 -38.10 -7.71
CA LEU A 122 21.11 -39.44 -7.74
C LEU A 122 19.90 -39.57 -6.81
N GLU A 123 20.01 -39.07 -5.58
CA GLU A 123 18.87 -39.03 -4.64
C GLU A 123 17.70 -38.23 -5.21
N ARG A 124 17.96 -37.16 -5.96
CA ARG A 124 16.90 -36.40 -6.63
C ARG A 124 16.20 -37.18 -7.72
N ILE A 125 16.94 -38.01 -8.48
CA ILE A 125 16.33 -38.92 -9.47
C ILE A 125 15.46 -39.94 -8.76
N GLU A 126 15.94 -40.51 -7.65
CA GLU A 126 15.17 -41.47 -6.84
C GLU A 126 13.90 -40.84 -6.29
N GLN A 127 13.98 -39.63 -5.73
CA GLN A 127 12.81 -38.85 -5.27
C GLN A 127 11.80 -38.59 -6.40
N ALA A 128 12.26 -38.31 -7.60
CA ALA A 128 11.40 -38.08 -8.76
C ALA A 128 10.82 -39.38 -9.33
N CYS A 129 11.44 -40.53 -9.03
CA CYS A 129 10.99 -41.84 -9.49
C CYS A 129 10.07 -42.57 -8.51
N ASP A 130 10.03 -42.15 -7.25
CA ASP A 130 9.15 -42.73 -6.24
C ASP A 130 7.72 -42.18 -6.38
N PRO A 131 6.73 -43.02 -6.79
CA PRO A 131 5.34 -42.59 -6.92
C PRO A 131 4.66 -42.38 -5.57
N ALA A 132 5.26 -42.80 -4.44
CA ALA A 132 4.64 -42.66 -3.13
C ALA A 132 4.54 -41.19 -2.66
N TRP A 133 5.30 -40.28 -3.26
CA TRP A 133 5.40 -38.88 -2.85
C TRP A 133 4.44 -37.95 -3.59
N SER A 134 3.67 -38.43 -4.57
CA SER A 134 2.81 -37.63 -5.46
C SER A 134 1.39 -37.37 -4.88
N ALA A 135 1.29 -36.65 -3.76
CA ALA A 135 0.01 -36.20 -3.23
C ALA A 135 -0.08 -34.68 -3.18
N ASP A 136 -0.90 -34.12 -4.06
CA ASP A 136 -1.11 -32.67 -4.17
C ASP A 136 -2.07 -32.14 -3.10
N VAL A 137 -1.70 -31.01 -2.51
CA VAL A 137 -2.56 -30.22 -1.63
C VAL A 137 -2.95 -28.95 -2.36
N ALA A 138 -4.24 -28.73 -2.58
CA ALA A 138 -4.70 -27.45 -3.07
C ALA A 138 -4.86 -26.48 -1.90
N ALA A 139 -4.56 -25.20 -2.11
CA ALA A 139 -4.71 -24.16 -1.10
C ALA A 139 -5.35 -22.92 -1.72
N VAL A 140 -6.35 -22.39 -1.06
CA VAL A 140 -7.06 -21.17 -1.42
C VAL A 140 -6.90 -20.21 -0.25
N VAL A 141 -5.99 -19.24 -0.40
CA VAL A 141 -5.82 -18.16 0.57
C VAL A 141 -6.61 -16.94 0.10
N MET A 142 -7.41 -16.35 0.99
CA MET A 142 -8.33 -15.28 0.61
C MET A 142 -8.48 -14.21 1.69
N GLN A 143 -8.81 -13.00 1.24
CA GLN A 143 -9.27 -11.85 2.02
C GLN A 143 -10.35 -11.13 1.20
N GLU A 144 -11.01 -10.12 1.78
CA GLU A 144 -11.98 -9.32 1.01
C GLU A 144 -11.29 -8.66 -0.20
N GLY A 145 -11.66 -9.11 -1.40
CA GLY A 145 -11.18 -8.56 -2.66
C GLY A 145 -9.89 -9.18 -3.22
N LEU A 146 -9.29 -10.16 -2.55
CA LEU A 146 -8.12 -10.88 -3.08
C LEU A 146 -8.18 -12.36 -2.70
N ALA A 147 -8.03 -13.24 -3.69
CA ALA A 147 -7.83 -14.66 -3.48
C ALA A 147 -6.70 -15.21 -4.35
N HIS A 148 -5.90 -16.11 -3.77
CA HIS A 148 -4.90 -16.88 -4.48
C HIS A 148 -5.23 -18.37 -4.40
N ILE A 149 -5.38 -18.98 -5.56
CA ILE A 149 -5.54 -20.43 -5.72
C ILE A 149 -4.16 -21.00 -6.05
N CYS A 150 -3.65 -21.81 -5.14
CA CYS A 150 -2.34 -22.44 -5.22
C CYS A 150 -2.48 -23.97 -5.23
N LEU A 151 -1.60 -24.64 -5.96
CA LEU A 151 -1.36 -26.06 -5.87
C LEU A 151 0.00 -26.25 -5.19
N VAL A 152 -0.02 -26.80 -3.99
CA VAL A 152 1.18 -27.16 -3.23
C VAL A 152 1.52 -28.58 -3.63
N THR A 153 2.52 -28.70 -4.47
CA THR A 153 3.12 -29.97 -4.81
C THR A 153 4.28 -30.28 -3.86
N PRO A 154 4.82 -31.51 -3.83
CA PRO A 154 5.95 -31.85 -2.99
C PRO A 154 7.17 -30.95 -3.24
N SER A 155 7.42 -30.59 -4.51
CA SER A 155 8.62 -29.88 -4.91
C SER A 155 8.42 -28.39 -5.19
N MET A 156 7.20 -27.91 -5.42
CA MET A 156 6.95 -26.49 -5.70
C MET A 156 5.55 -26.04 -5.30
N THR A 157 5.40 -24.73 -5.09
CA THR A 157 4.08 -24.13 -4.88
C THR A 157 3.68 -23.35 -6.12
N LEU A 158 2.70 -23.86 -6.87
CA LEU A 158 2.21 -23.26 -8.10
C LEU A 158 1.01 -22.36 -7.83
N THR A 159 1.13 -21.05 -8.05
CA THR A 159 -0.04 -20.18 -8.08
C THR A 159 -0.75 -20.33 -9.43
N ARG A 160 -1.92 -20.98 -9.44
CA ARG A 160 -2.69 -21.21 -10.68
C ARG A 160 -3.57 -20.02 -11.05
N ALA A 161 -4.15 -19.36 -10.07
CA ALA A 161 -5.00 -18.19 -10.30
C ALA A 161 -4.85 -17.15 -9.18
N LYS A 162 -4.97 -15.88 -9.58
CA LYS A 162 -5.12 -14.72 -8.69
C LYS A 162 -6.44 -14.04 -9.07
N VAL A 163 -7.35 -13.92 -8.11
CA VAL A 163 -8.62 -13.20 -8.27
C VAL A 163 -8.52 -11.93 -7.43
N GLU A 164 -8.62 -10.77 -8.07
CA GLU A 164 -8.57 -9.47 -7.42
C GLU A 164 -9.78 -8.64 -7.85
N VAL A 165 -10.58 -8.23 -6.87
CA VAL A 165 -11.84 -7.50 -7.07
C VAL A 165 -11.91 -6.35 -6.08
N ASN A 166 -12.21 -5.14 -6.56
CA ASN A 166 -12.41 -4.00 -5.68
C ASN A 166 -13.79 -4.10 -5.00
N ILE A 167 -13.79 -4.46 -3.71
CA ILE A 167 -15.02 -4.56 -2.91
C ILE A 167 -15.25 -3.22 -2.20
N PRO A 168 -16.34 -2.50 -2.49
CA PRO A 168 -16.60 -1.21 -1.87
C PRO A 168 -16.86 -1.37 -0.36
N ARG A 169 -16.38 -0.41 0.44
CA ARG A 169 -16.67 -0.38 1.87
C ARG A 169 -18.16 -0.11 2.13
N LYS A 170 -18.68 -0.69 3.21
CA LYS A 170 -20.06 -0.47 3.65
C LYS A 170 -20.25 1.01 4.00
N ARG A 171 -21.22 1.68 3.38
CA ARG A 171 -21.62 3.07 3.69
C ARG A 171 -22.95 3.05 4.46
N ARG A 172 -23.15 4.05 5.33
CA ARG A 172 -24.41 4.23 6.06
C ARG A 172 -25.52 4.54 5.04
N GLY A 173 -26.45 3.60 4.84
CA GLY A 173 -27.57 3.71 3.90
C GLY A 173 -27.61 2.65 2.80
N ASN A 174 -26.46 2.18 2.29
CA ASN A 174 -26.39 1.20 1.19
C ASN A 174 -25.32 0.13 1.45
N CYS A 175 -25.73 -1.05 1.92
CA CYS A 175 -24.86 -2.25 2.03
C CYS A 175 -24.97 -3.20 0.82
N SER A 176 -26.01 -3.06 0.00
CA SER A 176 -26.32 -3.97 -1.11
C SER A 176 -25.22 -4.05 -2.17
N GLN A 177 -24.49 -2.96 -2.41
CA GLN A 177 -23.37 -2.95 -3.37
C GLN A 177 -22.18 -3.78 -2.88
N HIS A 178 -21.92 -3.77 -1.56
CA HIS A 178 -20.86 -4.57 -0.95
C HIS A 178 -21.21 -6.06 -1.03
N ASP A 179 -22.43 -6.44 -0.69
CA ASP A 179 -22.86 -7.84 -0.70
C ASP A 179 -22.88 -8.42 -2.12
N ARG A 180 -23.34 -7.65 -3.13
CA ARG A 180 -23.28 -8.06 -4.55
C ARG A 180 -21.84 -8.19 -5.06
N ALA A 181 -20.92 -7.35 -4.59
CA ALA A 181 -19.52 -7.45 -4.97
C ALA A 181 -18.85 -8.68 -4.36
N LEU A 182 -19.16 -9.02 -3.10
CA LEU A 182 -18.71 -10.25 -2.46
C LEU A 182 -19.24 -11.50 -3.17
N GLU A 183 -20.52 -11.52 -3.55
CA GLU A 183 -21.11 -12.65 -4.27
C GLU A 183 -20.39 -12.92 -5.60
N ARG A 184 -20.13 -11.85 -6.39
CA ARG A 184 -19.36 -11.94 -7.64
C ARG A 184 -17.93 -12.41 -7.41
N PHE A 185 -17.30 -11.94 -6.33
CA PHE A 185 -15.95 -12.37 -5.97
C PHE A 185 -15.93 -13.87 -5.64
N TYR A 186 -16.86 -14.36 -4.82
CA TYR A 186 -16.96 -15.79 -4.50
C TYR A 186 -17.25 -16.64 -5.73
N GLU A 187 -18.11 -16.18 -6.64
CA GLU A 187 -18.39 -16.88 -7.89
C GLU A 187 -17.11 -17.05 -8.74
N GLN A 188 -16.31 -15.99 -8.88
CA GLN A 188 -15.03 -16.05 -9.60
C GLN A 188 -14.04 -17.02 -8.94
N VAL A 189 -14.00 -17.07 -7.61
CA VAL A 189 -13.14 -18.00 -6.87
C VAL A 189 -13.60 -19.45 -7.08
N VAL A 190 -14.90 -19.74 -7.03
CA VAL A 190 -15.43 -21.09 -7.32
C VAL A 190 -15.12 -21.52 -8.75
N GLN A 191 -15.27 -20.62 -9.73
CA GLN A 191 -14.90 -20.89 -11.12
C GLN A 191 -13.39 -21.16 -11.26
N ALA A 192 -12.53 -20.42 -10.55
CA ALA A 192 -11.10 -20.66 -10.56
C ALA A 192 -10.72 -22.02 -9.97
N ILE A 193 -11.37 -22.44 -8.89
CA ILE A 193 -11.17 -23.76 -8.28
C ILE A 193 -11.54 -24.86 -9.29
N GLN A 194 -12.72 -24.77 -9.92
CA GLN A 194 -13.17 -25.79 -10.88
C GLN A 194 -12.29 -25.89 -12.13
N ARG A 195 -11.70 -24.77 -12.58
CA ARG A 195 -10.81 -24.75 -13.76
C ARG A 195 -9.42 -25.31 -13.49
N HIS A 196 -8.89 -25.10 -12.28
CA HIS A 196 -7.48 -25.34 -11.99
C HIS A 196 -7.21 -26.49 -11.02
N ILE A 197 -8.20 -26.91 -10.23
CA ILE A 197 -8.06 -27.97 -9.25
C ILE A 197 -8.79 -29.23 -9.74
N HIS A 198 -8.02 -30.28 -9.99
CA HIS A 198 -8.54 -31.61 -10.28
C HIS A 198 -8.72 -32.37 -8.98
N PHE A 199 -9.96 -32.59 -8.56
CA PHE A 199 -10.27 -33.19 -7.26
C PHE A 199 -9.86 -34.65 -7.12
N ASP A 200 -9.64 -35.36 -8.24
CA ASP A 200 -9.21 -36.77 -8.21
C ASP A 200 -7.74 -36.91 -7.77
N VAL A 201 -6.91 -35.93 -8.14
CA VAL A 201 -5.46 -35.90 -7.83
C VAL A 201 -5.22 -35.33 -6.43
N VAL A 202 -6.01 -34.32 -6.04
CA VAL A 202 -5.78 -33.58 -4.79
C VAL A 202 -6.29 -34.34 -3.56
N LYS A 203 -5.43 -34.46 -2.54
CA LYS A 203 -5.76 -35.11 -1.25
C LYS A 203 -6.70 -34.25 -0.41
N CYS A 204 -6.43 -32.94 -0.31
CA CYS A 204 -7.30 -31.98 0.37
C CYS A 204 -7.17 -30.57 -0.20
N VAL A 205 -8.20 -29.74 0.04
CA VAL A 205 -8.26 -28.33 -0.36
C VAL A 205 -8.30 -27.48 0.91
N LEU A 206 -7.22 -26.74 1.18
CA LEU A 206 -7.16 -25.79 2.28
C LEU A 206 -7.86 -24.49 1.86
N VAL A 207 -8.71 -23.95 2.72
CA VAL A 207 -9.35 -22.64 2.56
C VAL A 207 -8.96 -21.78 3.75
N ALA A 208 -8.09 -20.81 3.52
CA ALA A 208 -7.53 -19.98 4.57
C ALA A 208 -7.90 -18.50 4.38
N SER A 209 -8.27 -17.83 5.48
CA SER A 209 -8.62 -16.41 5.46
C SER A 209 -8.49 -15.76 6.84
N PRO A 210 -8.30 -14.44 6.90
CA PRO A 210 -8.53 -13.68 8.13
C PRO A 210 -10.03 -13.55 8.41
N GLY A 211 -10.42 -13.70 9.69
CA GLY A 211 -11.80 -13.56 10.13
C GLY A 211 -12.75 -14.62 9.56
N PHE A 212 -13.94 -14.19 9.13
CA PHE A 212 -15.08 -15.05 8.76
C PHE A 212 -15.21 -15.32 7.25
N VAL A 213 -14.31 -14.79 6.41
CA VAL A 213 -14.42 -14.83 4.95
C VAL A 213 -14.45 -16.28 4.43
N ARG A 214 -13.59 -17.17 4.95
CA ARG A 214 -13.55 -18.59 4.55
C ARG A 214 -14.85 -19.32 4.85
N GLU A 215 -15.50 -19.02 5.96
CA GLU A 215 -16.70 -19.71 6.41
C GLU A 215 -17.87 -19.31 5.50
N GLN A 216 -18.03 -18.00 5.29
CA GLN A 216 -19.01 -17.45 4.36
C GLN A 216 -18.78 -17.96 2.91
N PHE A 217 -17.52 -18.05 2.47
CA PHE A 217 -17.19 -18.59 1.16
C PHE A 217 -17.54 -20.08 1.03
N CYS A 218 -17.19 -20.91 2.01
CA CYS A 218 -17.52 -22.33 2.00
C CYS A 218 -19.04 -22.54 1.95
N ASP A 219 -19.80 -21.78 2.73
CA ASP A 219 -21.27 -21.84 2.72
C ASP A 219 -21.83 -21.44 1.36
N TYR A 220 -21.35 -20.34 0.78
CA TYR A 220 -21.74 -19.90 -0.56
C TYR A 220 -21.44 -20.97 -1.62
N MET A 221 -20.23 -21.54 -1.59
CA MET A 221 -19.77 -22.55 -2.54
C MET A 221 -20.64 -23.81 -2.48
N PHE A 222 -20.98 -24.31 -1.29
CA PHE A 222 -21.84 -25.49 -1.16
C PHE A 222 -23.30 -25.19 -1.48
N GLN A 223 -23.82 -24.00 -1.14
CA GLN A 223 -25.16 -23.58 -1.59
C GLN A 223 -25.23 -23.53 -3.12
N GLN A 224 -24.18 -23.03 -3.79
CA GLN A 224 -24.12 -22.98 -5.24
C GLN A 224 -23.99 -24.39 -5.86
N ALA A 225 -23.24 -25.29 -5.22
CA ALA A 225 -23.13 -26.68 -5.65
C ALA A 225 -24.47 -27.42 -5.60
N VAL A 226 -25.28 -27.17 -4.57
CA VAL A 226 -26.65 -27.73 -4.46
C VAL A 226 -27.57 -27.12 -5.51
N LYS A 227 -27.48 -25.81 -5.78
CA LYS A 227 -28.29 -25.16 -6.82
C LYS A 227 -27.97 -25.63 -8.24
N THR A 228 -26.71 -25.96 -8.49
CA THR A 228 -26.20 -26.37 -9.82
C THR A 228 -26.13 -27.89 -10.00
N ASP A 229 -26.53 -28.67 -8.99
CA ASP A 229 -26.39 -30.14 -8.94
C ASP A 229 -24.98 -30.64 -9.34
N ASN A 230 -23.94 -29.90 -8.94
CA ASN A 230 -22.56 -30.22 -9.31
C ASN A 230 -22.00 -31.35 -8.43
N LYS A 231 -22.09 -32.59 -8.94
CA LYS A 231 -21.65 -33.81 -8.23
C LYS A 231 -20.20 -33.78 -7.77
N LEU A 232 -19.28 -33.24 -8.58
CA LEU A 232 -17.84 -33.21 -8.26
C LEU A 232 -17.54 -32.46 -6.96
N LEU A 233 -18.28 -31.39 -6.68
CA LEU A 233 -18.07 -30.57 -5.48
C LEU A 233 -18.77 -31.14 -4.25
N LEU A 234 -19.94 -31.78 -4.44
CA LEU A 234 -20.71 -32.40 -3.37
C LEU A 234 -20.03 -33.67 -2.85
N GLU A 235 -19.50 -34.51 -3.74
CA GLU A 235 -18.77 -35.74 -3.38
C GLU A 235 -17.47 -35.44 -2.62
N ASN A 236 -16.78 -34.35 -2.99
CA ASN A 236 -15.51 -33.95 -2.40
C ASN A 236 -15.63 -32.95 -1.25
N ARG A 237 -16.81 -32.78 -0.65
CA ARG A 237 -17.05 -31.84 0.46
C ARG A 237 -16.11 -32.06 1.65
N SER A 238 -15.77 -33.31 1.96
CA SER A 238 -14.87 -33.68 3.06
C SER A 238 -13.41 -33.28 2.84
N LYS A 239 -13.01 -33.00 1.59
CA LYS A 239 -11.66 -32.55 1.24
C LYS A 239 -11.42 -31.08 1.58
N PHE A 240 -12.48 -30.27 1.71
CA PHE A 240 -12.36 -28.84 2.02
C PHE A 240 -12.12 -28.63 3.52
N LEU A 241 -10.95 -28.10 3.86
CA LEU A 241 -10.54 -27.81 5.23
C LEU A 241 -10.41 -26.31 5.43
N GLN A 242 -11.02 -25.80 6.49
CA GLN A 242 -10.98 -24.39 6.85
C GLN A 242 -9.83 -24.11 7.80
N VAL A 243 -9.04 -23.09 7.50
CA VAL A 243 -7.80 -22.76 8.23
C VAL A 243 -7.73 -21.27 8.54
N HIS A 244 -7.10 -20.89 9.64
CA HIS A 244 -6.86 -19.48 9.95
C HIS A 244 -5.64 -18.96 9.17
N ALA A 245 -5.71 -17.71 8.71
CA ALA A 245 -4.59 -17.03 8.07
C ALA A 245 -4.59 -15.56 8.47
N SER A 246 -3.40 -14.98 8.66
CA SER A 246 -3.24 -13.55 8.94
C SER A 246 -3.72 -12.66 7.78
N SER A 247 -3.57 -13.12 6.54
CA SER A 247 -3.92 -12.37 5.32
C SER A 247 -4.33 -13.28 4.15
N GLY A 248 -4.82 -12.69 3.06
CA GLY A 248 -5.13 -13.39 1.82
C GLY A 248 -3.97 -13.49 0.82
N HIS A 249 -2.74 -13.14 1.22
CA HIS A 249 -1.57 -13.14 0.34
C HIS A 249 -0.82 -14.48 0.35
N LYS A 250 0.08 -14.73 -0.61
CA LYS A 250 0.80 -16.01 -0.76
C LYS A 250 1.57 -16.45 0.50
N TYR A 251 2.07 -15.52 1.30
CA TYR A 251 2.85 -15.84 2.50
C TYR A 251 2.03 -16.50 3.60
N SER A 252 0.72 -16.22 3.68
CA SER A 252 -0.15 -16.80 4.70
C SER A 252 -0.40 -18.29 4.51
N LEU A 253 -0.07 -18.83 3.32
CA LEU A 253 -0.07 -20.26 3.07
C LEU A 253 0.92 -21.00 3.99
N LYS A 254 2.05 -20.35 4.37
CA LYS A 254 2.99 -20.91 5.35
C LYS A 254 2.32 -21.11 6.71
N GLU A 255 1.59 -20.10 7.19
CA GLU A 255 0.87 -20.17 8.46
C GLU A 255 -0.18 -21.29 8.41
N ALA A 256 -0.94 -21.35 7.33
CA ALA A 256 -1.98 -22.35 7.14
C ALA A 256 -1.45 -23.80 7.12
N LEU A 257 -0.22 -24.02 6.65
CA LEU A 257 0.44 -25.33 6.67
C LEU A 257 1.04 -25.68 8.05
N CYS A 258 1.36 -24.67 8.88
CA CYS A 258 1.87 -24.89 10.24
C CYS A 258 0.76 -25.27 11.23
N ASP A 259 -0.49 -24.91 10.93
CA ASP A 259 -1.61 -25.11 11.85
C ASP A 259 -1.74 -26.60 12.23
N PRO A 260 -1.83 -26.95 13.54
CA PRO A 260 -1.76 -28.34 14.00
C PRO A 260 -2.94 -29.19 13.52
N THR A 261 -4.10 -28.57 13.30
CA THR A 261 -5.31 -29.20 12.74
C THR A 261 -5.08 -29.71 11.32
N VAL A 262 -4.27 -28.97 10.55
CA VAL A 262 -3.90 -29.28 9.17
C VAL A 262 -2.69 -30.21 9.15
N ALA A 263 -1.67 -29.93 9.97
CA ALA A 263 -0.43 -30.71 10.04
C ALA A 263 -0.67 -32.18 10.41
N SER A 264 -1.64 -32.48 11.27
CA SER A 264 -2.01 -33.87 11.60
C SER A 264 -2.60 -34.65 10.41
N ARG A 265 -3.26 -33.97 9.46
CA ARG A 265 -3.82 -34.58 8.25
C ARG A 265 -2.84 -34.55 7.07
N LEU A 266 -1.87 -33.65 7.12
CA LEU A 266 -0.83 -33.43 6.11
C LEU A 266 0.53 -34.01 6.50
N SER A 267 0.62 -34.81 7.57
CA SER A 267 1.89 -35.37 8.08
C SER A 267 2.73 -36.07 7.02
N ASP A 268 2.07 -36.66 6.02
CA ASP A 268 2.71 -37.44 4.97
C ASP A 268 3.19 -36.59 3.79
N THR A 269 2.95 -35.27 3.81
CA THR A 269 3.39 -34.37 2.73
C THR A 269 4.76 -33.76 3.01
N LYS A 270 5.62 -33.77 2.00
CA LYS A 270 6.96 -33.15 2.05
C LYS A 270 6.91 -31.68 2.48
N ALA A 271 5.92 -30.93 1.98
CA ALA A 271 5.72 -29.51 2.30
C ALA A 271 5.55 -29.25 3.81
N ALA A 272 4.77 -30.08 4.51
CA ALA A 272 4.60 -29.95 5.97
C ALA A 272 5.92 -30.23 6.71
N GLY A 273 6.69 -31.22 6.24
CA GLY A 273 8.00 -31.54 6.78
C GLY A 273 9.02 -30.40 6.62
N GLU A 274 9.04 -29.74 5.46
CA GLU A 274 9.90 -28.58 5.20
C GLU A 274 9.54 -27.40 6.09
N VAL A 275 8.25 -27.06 6.15
CA VAL A 275 7.76 -25.95 6.97
C VAL A 275 8.07 -26.18 8.45
N LYS A 276 7.87 -27.41 8.95
CA LYS A 276 8.22 -27.79 10.32
C LYS A 276 9.71 -27.63 10.61
N ALA A 277 10.59 -28.08 9.71
CA ALA A 277 12.03 -27.98 9.91
C ALA A 277 12.51 -26.52 10.02
N LEU A 278 11.90 -25.61 9.25
CA LEU A 278 12.17 -24.17 9.38
C LEU A 278 11.60 -23.57 10.66
N ASP A 279 10.38 -23.95 11.05
CA ASP A 279 9.77 -23.49 12.30
C ASP A 279 10.60 -23.93 13.53
N ASP A 280 11.06 -25.18 13.55
CA ASP A 280 11.95 -25.69 14.58
C ASP A 280 13.28 -24.90 14.60
N PHE A 281 13.87 -24.61 13.44
CA PHE A 281 15.06 -23.74 13.35
C PHE A 281 14.82 -22.35 13.97
N TYR A 282 13.69 -21.70 13.67
CA TYR A 282 13.36 -20.40 14.25
C TYR A 282 13.12 -20.46 15.75
N LYS A 283 12.47 -21.51 16.26
CA LYS A 283 12.30 -21.74 17.71
C LYS A 283 13.64 -21.88 18.41
N MET A 284 14.58 -22.63 17.81
CA MET A 284 15.93 -22.77 18.35
C MET A 284 16.62 -21.41 18.40
N LEU A 285 16.48 -20.57 17.38
CA LEU A 285 17.06 -19.23 17.37
C LEU A 285 16.46 -18.29 18.44
N GLN A 286 15.19 -18.47 18.80
CA GLN A 286 14.51 -17.70 19.85
C GLN A 286 14.92 -18.12 21.26
N HIS A 287 15.11 -19.43 21.50
CA HIS A 287 15.42 -19.97 22.83
C HIS A 287 16.93 -20.12 23.11
N GLU A 288 17.70 -20.55 22.10
CA GLU A 288 19.12 -20.89 22.19
C GLU A 288 19.88 -20.40 20.93
N PRO A 289 20.23 -19.11 20.85
CA PRO A 289 20.84 -18.52 19.65
C PRO A 289 22.22 -19.13 19.30
N ASP A 290 22.88 -19.78 20.25
CA ASP A 290 24.19 -20.42 20.05
C ASP A 290 24.10 -21.85 19.51
N ARG A 291 22.89 -22.38 19.25
CA ARG A 291 22.70 -23.75 18.73
C ARG A 291 22.27 -23.79 17.26
N ALA A 292 21.52 -22.79 16.82
CA ALA A 292 21.10 -22.64 15.43
C ALA A 292 21.99 -21.61 14.73
N PHE A 293 22.77 -22.06 13.75
CA PHE A 293 23.66 -21.20 12.95
C PHE A 293 23.21 -21.11 11.51
N TYR A 294 23.57 -20.01 10.84
CA TYR A 294 23.35 -19.85 9.41
C TYR A 294 24.56 -19.18 8.73
N GLY A 295 24.72 -19.46 7.45
CA GLY A 295 25.87 -18.98 6.65
C GLY A 295 27.03 -19.96 6.62
N LEU A 296 27.72 -20.00 5.47
CA LEU A 296 28.67 -21.06 5.11
C LEU A 296 29.77 -21.28 6.16
N LYS A 297 30.42 -20.21 6.62
CA LYS A 297 31.55 -20.30 7.57
C LYS A 297 31.15 -20.86 8.93
N GLN A 298 29.94 -20.58 9.39
CA GLN A 298 29.47 -21.09 10.69
C GLN A 298 29.09 -22.56 10.59
N VAL A 299 28.42 -22.94 9.49
CA VAL A 299 28.03 -24.33 9.23
C VAL A 299 29.26 -25.22 9.04
N GLU A 300 30.33 -24.73 8.41
CA GLU A 300 31.58 -25.48 8.29
C GLU A 300 32.24 -25.73 9.64
N LYS A 301 32.28 -24.73 10.52
CA LYS A 301 32.78 -24.92 11.89
C LYS A 301 31.92 -25.91 12.68
N ALA A 302 30.60 -25.88 12.50
CA ALA A 302 29.70 -26.85 13.11
C ALA A 302 29.93 -28.27 12.57
N ASN A 303 30.28 -28.40 11.29
CA ASN A 303 30.64 -29.67 10.66
C ASN A 303 31.99 -30.18 11.15
N GLU A 304 32.99 -29.29 11.30
CA GLU A 304 34.28 -29.61 11.93
C GLU A 304 34.11 -30.06 13.39
N ALA A 305 33.14 -29.49 14.10
CA ALA A 305 32.77 -29.89 15.46
C ALA A 305 31.87 -31.13 15.52
N LEU A 306 31.46 -31.70 14.37
CA LEU A 306 30.59 -32.88 14.25
C LEU A 306 29.26 -32.76 15.02
N ALA A 307 28.69 -31.55 15.09
CA ALA A 307 27.54 -31.22 15.95
C ALA A 307 26.27 -30.86 15.16
N ILE A 308 26.14 -31.32 13.90
CA ILE A 308 25.00 -30.99 13.03
C ILE A 308 23.94 -32.09 13.10
N ASP A 309 22.83 -31.81 13.80
CA ASP A 309 21.66 -32.70 13.83
C ASP A 309 20.86 -32.64 12.52
N THR A 310 20.55 -31.43 12.04
CA THR A 310 19.77 -31.20 10.82
C THR A 310 20.41 -30.11 9.98
N LEU A 311 20.73 -30.42 8.71
CA LEU A 311 21.24 -29.44 7.74
C LEU A 311 20.11 -29.00 6.82
N LEU A 312 19.85 -27.69 6.78
CA LEU A 312 18.88 -27.07 5.89
C LEU A 312 19.63 -26.39 4.74
N ILE A 313 19.34 -26.77 3.50
CA ILE A 313 20.03 -26.22 2.32
C ILE A 313 19.06 -26.01 1.16
N SER A 314 19.19 -24.91 0.42
CA SER A 314 18.38 -24.65 -0.77
C SER A 314 18.99 -25.33 -2.01
N ASP A 315 18.14 -25.82 -2.90
CA ASP A 315 18.59 -26.56 -4.09
C ASP A 315 19.22 -25.69 -5.19
N GLU A 316 19.00 -24.38 -5.13
CA GLU A 316 19.64 -23.39 -6.00
C GLU A 316 21.16 -23.36 -5.79
N LEU A 317 21.64 -23.63 -4.58
CA LEU A 317 23.07 -23.63 -4.27
C LEU A 317 23.84 -24.72 -5.02
N PHE A 318 23.18 -25.84 -5.33
CA PHE A 318 23.78 -26.92 -6.13
C PHE A 318 23.80 -26.63 -7.63
N ARG A 319 23.18 -25.51 -8.06
CA ARG A 319 23.15 -25.06 -9.46
C ARG A 319 24.15 -23.94 -9.77
N HIS A 320 24.98 -23.53 -8.81
CA HIS A 320 26.02 -22.54 -9.07
C HIS A 320 26.91 -22.95 -10.26
N GLN A 321 27.17 -21.99 -11.16
CA GLN A 321 28.03 -22.19 -12.33
C GLN A 321 29.47 -22.55 -11.95
N ASP A 322 29.91 -22.12 -10.77
CA ASP A 322 31.24 -22.43 -10.27
C ASP A 322 31.30 -23.84 -9.67
N VAL A 323 32.10 -24.69 -10.33
CA VAL A 323 32.32 -26.10 -9.94
C VAL A 323 32.95 -26.20 -8.55
N ALA A 324 33.78 -25.24 -8.16
CA ALA A 324 34.46 -25.28 -6.86
C ALA A 324 33.50 -25.07 -5.68
N THR A 325 32.63 -24.06 -5.76
CA THR A 325 31.59 -23.81 -4.73
C THR A 325 30.60 -24.97 -4.63
N ARG A 326 30.14 -25.53 -5.76
CA ARG A 326 29.25 -26.71 -5.73
C ARG A 326 29.90 -27.92 -5.09
N SER A 327 31.14 -28.25 -5.47
CA SER A 327 31.86 -29.39 -4.88
C SER A 327 32.00 -29.24 -3.37
N ARG A 328 32.16 -28.01 -2.88
CA ARG A 328 32.20 -27.70 -1.45
C ARG A 328 30.87 -28.00 -0.75
N TYR A 329 29.73 -27.60 -1.32
CA TYR A 329 28.41 -27.92 -0.76
C TYR A 329 28.09 -29.42 -0.81
N VAL A 330 28.45 -30.10 -1.90
CA VAL A 330 28.28 -31.56 -2.01
C VAL A 330 29.07 -32.28 -0.92
N LYS A 331 30.35 -31.91 -0.74
CA LYS A 331 31.19 -32.45 0.35
C LYS A 331 30.62 -32.18 1.74
N LEU A 332 30.04 -31.00 1.95
CA LEU A 332 29.38 -30.67 3.23
C LEU A 332 28.17 -31.57 3.47
N VAL A 333 27.33 -31.79 2.46
CA VAL A 333 26.17 -32.69 2.56
C VAL A 333 26.59 -34.12 2.82
N ASP A 334 27.59 -34.63 2.10
CA ASP A 334 28.11 -35.98 2.29
C ASP A 334 28.70 -36.13 3.70
N SER A 335 29.46 -35.15 4.18
CA SER A 335 30.04 -35.16 5.54
C SER A 335 28.97 -35.16 6.64
N VAL A 336 27.89 -34.39 6.49
CA VAL A 336 26.79 -34.41 7.47
C VAL A 336 26.06 -35.76 7.47
N LYS A 337 25.89 -36.38 6.29
CA LYS A 337 25.29 -37.72 6.20
C LYS A 337 26.16 -38.80 6.83
N GLU A 338 27.48 -38.72 6.67
CA GLU A 338 28.44 -39.63 7.33
C GLU A 338 28.36 -39.51 8.86
N ASN A 339 28.06 -38.31 9.37
CA ASN A 339 27.93 -38.04 10.80
C ASN A 339 26.54 -38.35 11.38
N ALA A 340 25.70 -39.11 10.66
CA ALA A 340 24.32 -39.43 11.03
C ALA A 340 23.38 -38.21 11.18
N GLY A 341 23.76 -37.05 10.63
CA GLY A 341 22.89 -35.88 10.56
C GLY A 341 21.85 -36.01 9.46
N THR A 342 20.66 -35.42 9.67
CA THR A 342 19.59 -35.41 8.67
C THR A 342 19.70 -34.21 7.74
N VAL A 343 19.82 -34.44 6.44
CA VAL A 343 19.90 -33.34 5.45
C VAL A 343 18.53 -33.13 4.80
N ARG A 344 18.02 -31.90 4.87
CA ARG A 344 16.79 -31.49 4.18
C ARG A 344 17.11 -30.45 3.11
N ILE A 345 16.88 -30.85 1.87
CA ILE A 345 17.07 -29.99 0.69
C ILE A 345 15.72 -29.34 0.37
N PHE A 346 15.70 -28.01 0.40
CA PHE A 346 14.51 -27.22 0.11
C PHE A 346 14.51 -26.74 -1.34
N SER A 347 13.32 -26.73 -1.94
CA SER A 347 13.12 -26.14 -3.26
C SER A 347 12.99 -24.62 -3.17
N SER A 348 13.76 -23.88 -3.98
CA SER A 348 13.69 -22.42 -4.01
C SER A 348 12.33 -21.86 -4.47
N LEU A 349 11.54 -22.65 -5.20
CA LEU A 349 10.19 -22.27 -5.65
C LEU A 349 9.07 -22.64 -4.67
N HIS A 350 9.40 -23.21 -3.51
CA HIS A 350 8.42 -23.54 -2.49
C HIS A 350 8.25 -22.38 -1.49
N VAL A 351 7.04 -22.19 -0.96
CA VAL A 351 6.70 -21.09 -0.03
C VAL A 351 7.56 -21.10 1.25
N SER A 352 8.13 -22.27 1.60
CA SER A 352 9.12 -22.43 2.68
C SER A 352 10.38 -21.58 2.46
N VAL A 353 10.87 -21.44 1.21
CA VAL A 353 12.16 -20.80 0.90
C VAL A 353 11.99 -19.38 0.36
N VAL A 354 10.99 -19.12 -0.47
CA VAL A 354 10.78 -17.81 -1.15
C VAL A 354 10.67 -16.65 -0.16
N LEU A 355 10.30 -16.91 1.09
CA LEU A 355 10.06 -15.88 2.10
C LEU A 355 10.91 -16.04 3.37
N GLY A 356 11.70 -17.11 3.50
CA GLY A 356 12.55 -17.35 4.68
C GLY A 356 13.84 -16.53 4.71
N PHE A 357 14.33 -16.09 3.53
CA PHE A 357 15.59 -15.34 3.43
C PHE A 357 15.42 -13.83 3.31
N CYS A 358 14.20 -13.34 3.13
CA CYS A 358 13.91 -11.91 3.14
C CYS A 358 13.40 -11.52 4.52
N VAL A 359 14.21 -10.72 5.22
CA VAL A 359 13.95 -10.08 6.51
C VAL A 359 14.28 -10.92 7.76
N SER A 360 15.55 -11.31 7.90
CA SER A 360 16.16 -11.40 9.24
C SER A 360 17.37 -10.47 9.24
N PHE A 361 17.16 -9.24 9.67
CA PHE A 361 18.27 -8.31 9.96
C PHE A 361 19.02 -8.87 11.18
N ASN A 362 20.31 -9.15 10.97
CA ASN A 362 21.20 -9.67 12.00
C ASN A 362 21.48 -8.53 13.00
N VAL A 363 20.74 -8.48 14.10
CA VAL A 363 21.12 -7.63 15.24
C VAL A 363 22.25 -8.40 15.94
N ASP A 364 23.46 -7.86 15.90
CA ASP A 364 24.59 -8.39 16.67
C ASP A 364 24.26 -8.32 18.18
N VAL A 365 23.70 -9.41 18.72
CA VAL A 365 23.21 -9.48 20.11
C VAL A 365 24.38 -9.49 21.11
N LYS A 366 25.62 -9.74 20.67
CA LYS A 366 26.77 -9.84 21.58
C LYS A 366 27.12 -8.52 22.26
N ASN A 367 26.79 -7.39 21.64
CA ASN A 367 27.09 -6.05 22.14
C ASN A 367 25.84 -5.16 22.16
N ALA A 368 24.69 -5.71 22.59
CA ALA A 368 23.45 -4.95 22.67
C ALA A 368 23.57 -3.82 23.71
N MET A 369 23.33 -2.57 23.27
CA MET A 369 23.17 -1.43 24.17
C MET A 369 21.68 -1.18 24.39
N THR A 370 21.28 -1.05 25.65
CA THR A 370 19.89 -0.76 26.03
C THR A 370 19.76 0.71 26.42
N PHE A 371 18.83 1.42 25.76
CA PHE A 371 18.41 2.76 26.14
C PHE A 371 16.99 2.68 26.72
N SER A 372 16.81 3.18 27.94
CA SER A 372 15.52 3.19 28.64
C SER A 372 15.02 4.62 28.84
N GLY A 373 13.72 4.84 28.68
CA GLY A 373 13.07 6.11 28.96
C GLY A 373 11.61 5.94 29.41
N PRO A 374 10.89 7.04 29.70
CA PRO A 374 9.55 7.00 30.25
C PRO A 374 8.53 6.41 29.27
N VAL A 375 7.71 5.46 29.74
CA VAL A 375 6.62 4.84 28.95
C VAL A 375 5.51 5.85 28.64
N GLU A 376 5.24 6.77 29.58
CA GLU A 376 4.23 7.83 29.44
C GLU A 376 4.53 8.79 28.27
N ASP A 377 5.82 9.00 28.00
CA ASP A 377 6.28 9.87 26.91
C ASP A 377 6.35 9.15 25.55
N MET A 378 6.02 7.85 25.53
CA MET A 378 6.26 6.94 24.40
C MET A 378 7.70 7.00 23.90
N PHE A 379 8.66 6.93 24.84
CA PHE A 379 10.07 6.85 24.49
C PHE A 379 10.35 5.62 23.62
N GLY A 380 11.01 5.81 22.48
CA GLY A 380 11.26 4.73 21.52
C GLY A 380 10.23 4.62 20.40
N TYR A 381 9.28 5.56 20.29
CA TYR A 381 8.27 5.55 19.23
C TYR A 381 8.87 5.59 17.83
N THR A 382 9.91 6.40 17.63
CA THR A 382 10.78 6.33 16.45
C THR A 382 12.23 6.22 16.87
N VAL A 383 13.01 5.48 16.09
CA VAL A 383 14.43 5.25 16.35
C VAL A 383 15.19 5.42 15.04
N GLN A 384 16.22 6.26 15.05
CA GLN A 384 17.03 6.56 13.86
C GLN A 384 18.51 6.63 14.24
N GLN A 385 19.38 5.97 13.45
CA GLN A 385 20.82 6.09 13.62
C GLN A 385 21.32 7.39 12.99
N TYR A 386 22.23 8.07 13.68
CA TYR A 386 22.78 9.36 13.28
C TYR A 386 24.28 9.45 13.59
N GLU A 387 25.06 10.06 12.70
CA GLU A 387 26.50 10.24 12.87
C GLU A 387 26.90 11.67 12.50
N ASN A 388 27.68 12.31 13.36
CA ASN A 388 28.24 13.64 13.16
C ASN A 388 29.70 13.69 13.63
N GLU A 389 30.34 14.86 13.55
CA GLU A 389 31.72 15.05 14.04
C GLU A 389 31.90 14.76 15.53
N GLU A 390 30.82 14.86 16.33
CA GLU A 390 30.84 14.60 17.78
C GLU A 390 30.75 13.10 18.12
N GLY A 391 30.30 12.26 17.18
CA GLY A 391 30.25 10.81 17.32
C GLY A 391 29.02 10.15 16.70
N LYS A 392 28.78 8.89 17.11
CA LYS A 392 27.63 8.09 16.69
C LYS A 392 26.53 8.17 17.74
N TRP A 393 25.31 8.39 17.28
CA TRP A 393 24.14 8.64 18.10
C TRP A 393 22.96 7.78 17.61
N VAL A 394 22.08 7.42 18.54
CA VAL A 394 20.72 7.00 18.24
C VAL A 394 19.79 8.13 18.61
N LEU A 395 19.02 8.60 17.64
CA LEU A 395 17.93 9.55 17.85
C LEU A 395 16.67 8.77 18.20
N ILE A 396 16.01 9.18 19.29
CA ILE A 396 14.82 8.52 19.79
C ILE A 396 13.70 9.55 19.88
N GLY A 397 12.65 9.36 19.08
CA GLY A 397 11.45 10.18 19.14
C GLY A 397 10.54 9.77 20.29
N SER A 398 9.96 10.77 20.96
CA SER A 398 9.10 10.62 22.12
C SER A 398 7.91 11.58 21.99
N PRO A 399 6.82 11.16 21.31
CA PRO A 399 5.73 12.06 20.90
C PRO A 399 4.92 12.70 22.03
N LEU A 400 5.04 12.21 23.27
CA LEU A 400 4.11 12.56 24.36
C LEU A 400 4.76 13.26 25.55
N VAL A 401 6.00 13.72 25.41
CA VAL A 401 6.72 14.46 26.45
C VAL A 401 5.90 15.65 26.96
N GLY A 402 5.79 15.79 28.29
CA GLY A 402 5.18 16.94 28.98
C GLY A 402 3.74 16.74 29.47
N GLN A 403 3.25 15.49 29.52
CA GLN A 403 1.92 15.17 30.05
C GLN A 403 1.76 15.47 31.54
N PRO A 404 0.53 15.79 32.00
CA PRO A 404 -0.72 15.91 31.24
C PRO A 404 -1.02 17.34 30.76
N LYS A 405 -0.21 18.34 31.14
CA LYS A 405 -0.52 19.75 30.93
C LYS A 405 -0.03 20.30 29.58
N ASN A 406 1.16 19.91 29.10
CA ASN A 406 1.76 20.44 27.87
C ASN A 406 2.28 19.29 27.00
N ARG A 407 1.42 18.70 26.18
CA ARG A 407 1.79 17.66 25.22
C ARG A 407 2.42 18.29 23.98
N THR A 408 3.75 18.27 23.88
CA THR A 408 4.47 18.78 22.69
C THR A 408 5.29 17.73 21.96
N GLY A 409 5.67 16.65 22.66
CA GLY A 409 6.61 15.64 22.13
C GLY A 409 8.03 16.19 21.99
N ASP A 410 9.03 15.32 21.85
CA ASP A 410 10.42 15.73 21.59
C ASP A 410 11.29 14.58 21.03
N VAL A 411 12.57 14.88 20.76
CA VAL A 411 13.60 13.94 20.31
C VAL A 411 14.75 13.90 21.33
N TYR A 412 15.21 12.70 21.64
CA TYR A 412 16.38 12.44 22.47
C TYR A 412 17.56 12.00 21.60
N LYS A 413 18.79 12.37 21.99
CA LYS A 413 20.03 11.81 21.44
C LYS A 413 20.70 10.90 22.46
N CYS A 414 21.03 9.69 22.04
CA CYS A 414 21.68 8.68 22.88
C CYS A 414 23.04 8.30 22.28
N PRO A 415 24.16 8.40 23.02
CA PRO A 415 25.49 8.10 22.48
C PRO A 415 25.70 6.59 22.26
N VAL A 416 26.45 6.24 21.22
CA VAL A 416 26.79 4.86 20.85
C VAL A 416 28.31 4.64 20.93
N GLY A 417 28.75 3.54 21.53
CA GLY A 417 30.15 3.06 21.43
C GLY A 417 31.10 3.43 22.57
N ARG A 418 30.62 3.96 23.70
CA ARG A 418 31.39 4.04 24.95
C ARG A 418 30.87 2.92 25.86
N GLY A 419 31.73 2.08 26.41
CA GLY A 419 31.37 0.82 27.11
C GLY A 419 30.47 0.93 28.35
N GLU A 420 29.89 2.11 28.63
CA GLU A 420 28.88 2.37 29.65
C GLU A 420 27.66 3.05 29.02
N SER A 421 26.45 2.65 29.44
CA SER A 421 25.19 3.24 28.99
C SER A 421 25.05 4.66 29.53
N LEU A 422 25.56 5.66 28.80
CA LEU A 422 25.30 7.06 29.11
C LEU A 422 23.81 7.39 28.91
N PRO A 423 23.23 8.26 29.76
CA PRO A 423 21.82 8.64 29.64
C PRO A 423 21.57 9.41 28.35
N CYS A 424 20.39 9.18 27.76
CA CYS A 424 19.93 9.92 26.60
C CYS A 424 19.67 11.39 26.96
N ILE A 425 20.09 12.30 26.08
CA ILE A 425 19.98 13.75 26.28
C ILE A 425 18.78 14.26 25.48
N LYS A 426 17.86 14.96 26.15
CA LYS A 426 16.72 15.62 25.51
C LYS A 426 17.18 16.83 24.71
N LEU A 427 16.63 17.05 23.52
CA LEU A 427 17.04 18.13 22.62
C LEU A 427 16.20 19.41 22.74
N ASP A 428 15.01 19.35 23.35
CA ASP A 428 14.09 20.49 23.53
C ASP A 428 13.77 21.23 22.21
N LEU A 429 13.66 20.49 21.11
CA LEU A 429 13.43 21.04 19.77
C LEU A 429 12.12 21.86 19.65
N PRO A 430 10.98 21.47 20.25
CA PRO A 430 9.71 22.20 20.11
C PRO A 430 9.75 23.65 20.61
N VAL A 431 10.70 23.99 21.48
CA VAL A 431 10.91 25.36 21.99
C VAL A 431 11.31 26.30 20.85
N TYR A 432 12.12 25.80 19.91
CA TYR A 432 12.68 26.55 18.80
C TYR A 432 11.94 26.32 17.48
N THR A 433 11.02 25.36 17.44
CA THR A 433 10.13 25.11 16.30
C THR A 433 9.03 26.16 16.23
N SER A 434 9.08 27.08 15.26
CA SER A 434 8.04 28.09 15.03
C SER A 434 7.92 28.50 13.57
N ILE A 435 6.71 28.83 13.14
CA ILE A 435 6.34 29.35 11.83
C ILE A 435 6.08 30.86 11.93
N PRO A 436 6.68 31.67 11.04
CA PRO A 436 6.44 33.11 11.03
C PRO A 436 5.00 33.45 10.61
N ASN A 437 4.45 34.55 11.16
CA ASN A 437 3.16 35.15 10.78
C ASN A 437 1.88 34.32 11.05
N VAL A 438 1.91 33.39 12.00
CA VAL A 438 0.71 32.66 12.46
C VAL A 438 0.61 32.64 13.98
N THR A 439 -0.62 32.61 14.51
CA THR A 439 -0.86 32.37 15.94
C THR A 439 -0.85 30.87 16.21
N GLU A 440 0.26 30.37 16.72
CA GLU A 440 0.50 28.95 16.95
C GLU A 440 -0.26 28.41 18.16
N VAL A 441 -0.74 27.17 18.04
CA VAL A 441 -1.34 26.42 19.15
C VAL A 441 -0.56 25.11 19.27
N LYS A 442 0.38 25.07 20.23
CA LYS A 442 1.26 23.91 20.48
C LYS A 442 0.65 22.88 21.45
N GLU A 443 -0.65 22.93 21.68
CA GLU A 443 -1.34 21.97 22.55
C GLU A 443 -1.53 20.63 21.82
N ASN A 444 -1.20 19.52 22.49
CA ASN A 444 -1.32 18.16 21.93
C ASN A 444 -0.48 17.88 20.68
N MET A 445 0.59 18.63 20.48
CA MET A 445 1.56 18.37 19.43
C MET A 445 2.34 17.08 19.72
N THR A 446 2.46 16.22 18.71
CA THR A 446 3.16 14.92 18.78
C THR A 446 4.49 14.98 18.05
N PHE A 447 5.36 15.91 18.46
CA PHE A 447 6.65 16.11 17.81
C PHE A 447 7.60 14.94 18.06
N GLY A 448 8.37 14.53 17.06
CA GLY A 448 9.21 13.32 17.12
C GLY A 448 8.47 12.03 16.75
N SER A 449 7.24 12.11 16.22
CA SER A 449 6.55 10.97 15.61
C SER A 449 7.20 10.48 14.32
N THR A 450 7.98 11.33 13.64
CA THR A 450 8.74 10.97 12.44
C THR A 450 10.13 11.59 12.52
N LEU A 451 11.16 10.78 12.23
CA LEU A 451 12.56 11.18 12.16
C LEU A 451 13.16 10.70 10.84
N VAL A 452 13.81 11.59 10.10
CA VAL A 452 14.46 11.27 8.82
C VAL A 452 15.81 11.98 8.75
N THR A 453 16.89 11.27 8.39
CA THR A 453 18.21 11.89 8.21
C THR A 453 18.30 12.69 6.91
N ASN A 454 18.91 13.87 6.96
CA ASN A 454 19.10 14.72 5.79
C ASN A 454 20.41 14.33 5.05
N PRO A 455 20.39 14.06 3.73
CA PRO A 455 21.59 13.75 2.96
C PRO A 455 22.69 14.83 2.98
N LYS A 456 22.32 16.09 3.25
CA LYS A 456 23.25 17.24 3.33
C LYS A 456 23.85 17.45 4.73
N GLY A 457 23.54 16.56 5.69
CA GLY A 457 23.88 16.70 7.10
C GLY A 457 22.70 17.19 7.92
N GLY A 458 22.54 16.65 9.14
CA GLY A 458 21.39 16.93 10.02
C GLY A 458 20.26 15.92 9.91
N PHE A 459 19.10 16.25 10.48
CA PHE A 459 17.89 15.42 10.44
C PHE A 459 16.62 16.27 10.51
N LEU A 460 15.54 15.73 9.95
CA LEU A 460 14.20 16.29 9.99
C LEU A 460 13.39 15.59 11.09
N ALA A 461 12.80 16.36 11.99
CA ALA A 461 11.86 15.88 13.01
C ALA A 461 10.46 16.45 12.75
N CYS A 462 9.43 15.61 12.72
CA CYS A 462 8.06 16.03 12.41
C CYS A 462 7.03 15.55 13.43
N GLY A 463 5.90 16.27 13.51
CA GLY A 463 4.71 15.92 14.28
C GLY A 463 3.41 16.28 13.55
N PRO A 464 2.42 15.37 13.45
CA PRO A 464 1.18 15.59 12.70
C PRO A 464 0.16 16.52 13.41
N LEU A 465 0.21 16.62 14.73
CA LEU A 465 -0.80 17.34 15.53
C LEU A 465 -0.40 18.78 15.88
N TYR A 466 0.14 19.51 14.91
CA TYR A 466 0.38 20.94 15.05
C TYR A 466 -0.79 21.74 14.49
N ALA A 467 -1.28 22.70 15.28
CA ALA A 467 -2.37 23.57 14.91
C ALA A 467 -1.96 25.05 14.96
N TYR A 468 -2.61 25.85 14.12
CA TYR A 468 -2.57 27.30 14.23
C TYR A 468 -4.00 27.84 14.16
N ARG A 469 -4.19 29.02 14.76
CA ARG A 469 -5.48 29.71 14.80
C ARG A 469 -5.52 30.78 13.72
N CYS A 470 -6.65 30.88 13.01
CA CYS A 470 -6.98 31.98 12.12
C CYS A 470 -8.34 32.53 12.54
N GLY A 471 -8.40 33.72 13.15
CA GLY A 471 -9.67 34.21 13.68
C GLY A 471 -10.25 33.31 14.77
N HIS A 472 -11.43 32.73 14.55
CA HIS A 472 -12.06 31.74 15.45
C HIS A 472 -11.85 30.27 15.04
N THR A 473 -11.23 30.00 13.89
CA THR A 473 -11.05 28.64 13.39
C THR A 473 -9.64 28.08 13.68
N TYR A 474 -9.58 26.77 13.94
CA TYR A 474 -8.34 26.03 14.22
C TYR A 474 -7.99 25.18 13.01
N TYR A 475 -6.76 25.28 12.52
CA TYR A 475 -6.26 24.51 11.38
C TYR A 475 -5.13 23.59 11.81
N THR A 476 -5.38 22.28 11.73
CA THR A 476 -4.35 21.27 11.99
C THR A 476 -3.62 20.96 10.69
N THR A 477 -2.31 21.24 10.66
CA THR A 477 -1.49 21.12 9.43
C THR A 477 -0.24 20.27 9.60
N GLY A 478 0.11 19.93 10.84
CA GLY A 478 1.37 19.27 11.14
C GLY A 478 2.57 20.20 10.93
N ILE A 479 3.71 19.84 11.52
CA ILE A 479 4.93 20.64 11.44
C ILE A 479 6.16 19.74 11.39
N CYS A 480 7.16 20.17 10.62
CA CYS A 480 8.48 19.55 10.54
C CYS A 480 9.53 20.61 10.85
N SER A 481 10.61 20.24 11.55
CA SER A 481 11.78 21.10 11.74
C SER A 481 13.03 20.42 11.22
N ASP A 482 13.79 21.18 10.44
CA ASP A 482 15.12 20.79 9.97
C ASP A 482 16.14 21.14 11.05
N VAL A 483 16.90 20.14 11.48
CA VAL A 483 17.86 20.22 12.57
C VAL A 483 19.26 19.95 12.03
N ASP A 484 20.20 20.85 12.31
CA ASP A 484 21.57 20.74 11.81
C ASP A 484 22.40 19.65 12.52
N SER A 485 23.67 19.51 12.12
CA SER A 485 24.60 18.55 12.72
C SER A 485 25.01 18.86 14.16
N LYS A 486 24.70 20.05 14.67
CA LYS A 486 24.91 20.50 16.06
C LYS A 486 23.63 20.42 16.89
N PHE A 487 22.58 19.79 16.37
CA PHE A 487 21.28 19.65 17.01
C PHE A 487 20.53 20.98 17.21
N GLN A 488 20.75 21.97 16.34
CA GLN A 488 20.05 23.25 16.34
C GLN A 488 18.97 23.29 15.26
N VAL A 489 17.80 23.83 15.60
CA VAL A 489 16.70 24.02 14.64
C VAL A 489 17.09 25.14 13.67
N VAL A 490 17.15 24.81 12.37
CA VAL A 490 17.50 25.75 11.29
C VAL A 490 16.25 26.42 10.75
N ASN A 491 15.23 25.61 10.43
CA ASN A 491 13.98 26.09 9.87
C ASN A 491 12.83 25.14 10.24
N SER A 492 11.62 25.68 10.33
CA SER A 492 10.39 24.92 10.53
C SER A 492 9.47 25.09 9.34
N ILE A 493 8.88 23.98 8.89
CA ILE A 493 8.08 23.88 7.68
C ILE A 493 6.75 23.25 8.07
N ALA A 494 5.66 23.91 7.71
CA ALA A 494 4.35 23.30 7.62
C ALA A 494 3.79 23.54 6.22
N PRO A 495 3.79 22.52 5.35
CA PRO A 495 3.46 22.68 3.93
C PRO A 495 2.04 23.18 3.66
N SER A 496 1.12 22.90 4.59
CA SER A 496 -0.31 23.24 4.48
C SER A 496 -0.68 24.54 5.19
N VAL A 497 0.28 25.26 5.77
CA VAL A 497 0.01 26.57 6.38
C VAL A 497 -0.18 27.59 5.27
N GLN A 498 -1.40 28.10 5.17
CA GLN A 498 -1.71 29.25 4.34
C GLN A 498 -1.65 30.51 5.19
N GLY A 499 -1.21 31.62 4.59
CA GLY A 499 -1.31 32.91 5.24
C GLY A 499 -2.77 33.24 5.52
N CYS A 500 -3.09 33.60 6.76
CA CYS A 500 -4.38 34.14 7.16
C CYS A 500 -4.66 35.47 6.45
N ASN A 501 -5.09 35.43 5.19
CA ASN A 501 -5.43 36.63 4.44
C ASN A 501 -6.92 36.95 4.62
N THR A 502 -7.29 37.39 5.83
CA THR A 502 -8.68 37.70 6.23
C THR A 502 -9.14 39.09 5.80
N GLN A 503 -8.47 39.71 4.82
CA GLN A 503 -8.87 41.03 4.34
C GLN A 503 -9.99 40.87 3.30
N LEU A 504 -11.21 41.21 3.72
CA LEU A 504 -12.39 41.31 2.86
C LEU A 504 -13.06 42.67 3.07
N ASP A 505 -13.64 43.23 2.01
CA ASP A 505 -14.51 44.40 2.10
C ASP A 505 -15.93 43.95 1.75
N ILE A 506 -16.80 43.92 2.76
CA ILE A 506 -18.17 43.41 2.64
C ILE A 506 -19.16 44.56 2.73
N VAL A 507 -20.04 44.70 1.73
CA VAL A 507 -21.18 45.62 1.79
C VAL A 507 -22.47 44.82 1.80
N ILE A 508 -23.26 44.98 2.86
CA ILE A 508 -24.57 44.36 3.00
C ILE A 508 -25.63 45.33 2.44
N VAL A 509 -26.35 44.88 1.42
CA VAL A 509 -27.44 45.60 0.75
C VAL A 509 -28.75 45.04 1.29
N LEU A 510 -29.34 45.77 2.23
CA LEU A 510 -30.46 45.36 3.07
C LEU A 510 -31.78 45.89 2.51
N ASP A 511 -32.71 45.01 2.20
CA ASP A 511 -34.09 45.37 1.88
C ASP A 511 -34.77 45.94 3.12
N GLY A 512 -35.18 47.21 3.06
CA GLY A 512 -35.91 47.93 4.09
C GLY A 512 -37.31 48.33 3.65
N SER A 513 -37.82 47.74 2.57
CA SER A 513 -39.17 47.95 2.04
C SER A 513 -40.23 47.36 2.96
N ASN A 514 -41.52 47.58 2.63
CA ASN A 514 -42.63 47.04 3.42
C ASN A 514 -42.94 45.55 3.15
N SER A 515 -42.36 44.96 2.10
CA SER A 515 -42.63 43.57 1.74
C SER A 515 -41.88 42.58 2.65
N ILE A 516 -40.69 42.98 3.14
CA ILE A 516 -39.90 42.18 4.06
C ILE A 516 -40.36 42.37 5.51
N TYR A 517 -41.13 41.41 6.03
CA TYR A 517 -41.69 41.42 7.38
C TYR A 517 -41.66 40.00 7.98
N PRO A 518 -41.40 39.83 9.29
CA PRO A 518 -41.12 40.87 10.31
C PRO A 518 -39.67 41.38 10.29
N TRP A 519 -39.48 42.67 10.60
CA TRP A 519 -38.13 43.29 10.64
C TRP A 519 -37.18 42.63 11.63
N THR A 520 -37.72 42.05 12.71
CA THR A 520 -36.93 41.33 13.72
C THR A 520 -36.14 40.17 13.13
N SER A 521 -36.70 39.44 12.15
CA SER A 521 -36.00 38.35 11.49
C SER A 521 -34.78 38.84 10.70
N VAL A 522 -34.89 40.03 10.09
CA VAL A 522 -33.79 40.67 9.37
C VAL A 522 -32.69 41.13 10.32
N THR A 523 -33.06 41.73 11.46
CA THR A 523 -32.08 42.15 12.48
C THR A 523 -31.40 40.97 13.17
N ASP A 524 -32.12 39.89 13.43
CA ASP A 524 -31.57 38.68 14.06
C ASP A 524 -30.56 37.99 13.12
N PHE A 525 -30.93 37.86 11.84
CA PHE A 525 -30.01 37.38 10.80
C PHE A 525 -28.75 38.25 10.70
N LEU A 526 -28.92 39.58 10.65
CA LEU A 526 -27.81 40.52 10.56
C LEU A 526 -26.87 40.41 11.77
N ASN A 527 -27.40 40.29 12.98
CA ASN A 527 -26.62 40.10 14.19
C ASN A 527 -25.86 38.76 14.20
N SER A 528 -26.51 37.67 13.77
CA SER A 528 -25.87 36.36 13.71
C SER A 528 -24.73 36.33 12.69
N LEU A 529 -24.95 36.93 11.52
CA LEU A 529 -23.95 37.05 10.47
C LEU A 529 -22.75 37.89 10.93
N LEU A 530 -22.98 39.08 11.48
CA LEU A 530 -21.92 40.00 11.90
C LEU A 530 -21.16 39.49 13.13
N GLY A 531 -21.83 38.84 14.08
CA GLY A 531 -21.23 38.34 15.31
C GLY A 531 -20.22 37.21 15.11
N LYS A 532 -20.25 36.55 13.95
CA LYS A 532 -19.31 35.49 13.57
C LYS A 532 -18.12 36.00 12.74
N MET A 533 -18.06 37.30 12.42
CA MET A 533 -16.98 37.91 11.62
C MET A 533 -15.93 38.62 12.48
N ASP A 534 -14.67 38.50 12.08
CA ASP A 534 -13.55 39.29 12.65
C ASP A 534 -13.43 40.64 11.92
N ILE A 535 -14.10 41.66 12.46
CA ILE A 535 -14.15 43.00 11.87
C ILE A 535 -13.04 43.88 12.42
N GLY A 536 -12.23 44.44 11.54
CA GLY A 536 -11.18 45.38 11.93
C GLY A 536 -10.41 46.00 10.76
N PRO A 537 -9.67 47.10 10.99
CA PRO A 537 -9.01 47.86 9.92
C PRO A 537 -7.93 47.08 9.16
N LYS A 538 -7.37 46.03 9.77
CA LYS A 538 -6.41 45.09 9.14
C LYS A 538 -7.02 43.73 8.76
N GLN A 539 -8.32 43.53 9.04
CA GLN A 539 -9.09 42.30 8.82
C GLN A 539 -10.28 42.59 7.88
N THR A 540 -11.47 42.06 8.14
CA THR A 540 -12.68 42.35 7.36
C THR A 540 -13.22 43.75 7.69
N GLN A 541 -13.64 44.50 6.68
CA GLN A 541 -14.39 45.74 6.84
C GLN A 541 -15.81 45.57 6.33
N VAL A 542 -16.79 46.12 7.05
CA VAL A 542 -18.21 45.95 6.75
C VAL A 542 -18.92 47.30 6.61
N GLY A 543 -19.71 47.45 5.56
CA GLY A 543 -20.63 48.56 5.35
C GLY A 543 -22.06 48.07 5.15
N ILE A 544 -23.05 48.89 5.50
CA ILE A 544 -24.47 48.55 5.32
C ILE A 544 -25.17 49.65 4.53
N VAL A 545 -25.87 49.23 3.48
CA VAL A 545 -26.71 50.05 2.61
C VAL A 545 -28.13 49.50 2.71
N GLN A 546 -29.10 50.34 3.05
CA GLN A 546 -30.50 49.96 3.11
C GLN A 546 -31.24 50.54 1.89
N TYR A 547 -32.13 49.76 1.27
CA TYR A 547 -32.91 50.19 0.12
C TYR A 547 -34.42 49.95 0.30
N GLY A 548 -35.24 50.69 -0.44
CA GLY A 548 -36.70 50.55 -0.51
C GLY A 548 -37.18 51.28 -1.75
N GLU A 549 -37.87 52.42 -1.57
CA GLU A 549 -38.14 53.37 -2.66
C GLU A 549 -36.90 54.22 -3.00
N ASN A 550 -36.04 54.47 -2.00
CA ASN A 550 -34.75 55.15 -2.13
C ASN A 550 -33.65 54.34 -1.42
N VAL A 551 -32.38 54.65 -1.70
CA VAL A 551 -31.21 53.99 -1.10
C VAL A 551 -30.54 54.89 -0.08
N THR A 552 -30.21 54.36 1.09
CA THR A 552 -29.46 55.06 2.15
C THR A 552 -28.27 54.23 2.64
N HIS A 553 -27.17 54.91 2.96
CA HIS A 553 -26.01 54.27 3.57
C HIS A 553 -26.15 54.41 5.09
N GLU A 554 -26.35 53.30 5.78
CA GLU A 554 -26.44 53.27 7.24
C GLU A 554 -25.06 53.49 7.85
N PHE A 555 -24.03 52.83 7.30
CA PHE A 555 -22.63 53.16 7.56
C PHE A 555 -21.67 52.59 6.50
N ASN A 556 -20.50 53.22 6.38
CA ASN A 556 -19.47 52.90 5.40
C ASN A 556 -18.42 51.90 5.96
N LEU A 557 -17.63 51.27 5.08
CA LEU A 557 -16.61 50.25 5.40
C LEU A 557 -15.55 50.71 6.42
N ASN A 558 -15.23 52.00 6.41
CA ASN A 558 -14.23 52.60 7.30
C ASN A 558 -14.80 53.22 8.58
N LYS A 559 -16.09 53.03 8.87
CA LYS A 559 -16.75 53.73 9.98
C LYS A 559 -16.42 53.13 11.35
N TYR A 560 -16.42 51.80 11.46
CA TYR A 560 -16.21 51.06 12.70
C TYR A 560 -14.96 50.19 12.62
N THR A 561 -14.37 49.91 13.78
CA THR A 561 -13.06 49.23 13.85
C THR A 561 -13.08 47.92 14.61
N THR A 562 -14.21 47.56 15.21
CA THR A 562 -14.41 46.34 16.00
C THR A 562 -15.77 45.71 15.69
N THR A 563 -15.89 44.40 15.92
CA THR A 563 -17.15 43.65 15.71
C THR A 563 -18.26 44.15 16.65
N GLU A 564 -17.92 44.49 17.90
CA GLU A 564 -18.88 44.97 18.89
C GLU A 564 -19.52 46.31 18.48
N GLU A 565 -18.73 47.25 17.97
CA GLU A 565 -19.24 48.54 17.47
C GLU A 565 -20.21 48.36 16.31
N VAL A 566 -19.90 47.44 15.39
CA VAL A 566 -20.75 47.12 14.24
C VAL A 566 -22.06 46.47 14.69
N LEU A 567 -22.03 45.55 15.66
CA LEU A 567 -23.24 44.92 16.20
C LEU A 567 -24.15 45.94 16.90
N ILE A 568 -23.59 46.88 17.66
CA ILE A 568 -24.38 47.95 18.30
C ILE A 568 -25.03 48.83 17.24
N ALA A 569 -24.30 49.19 16.17
CA ALA A 569 -24.82 50.01 15.09
C ALA A 569 -25.90 49.28 14.27
N ALA A 570 -25.71 47.99 13.98
CA ALA A 570 -26.66 47.15 13.25
C ALA A 570 -28.01 47.03 13.98
N ASN A 571 -28.00 46.90 15.31
CA ASN A 571 -29.21 46.84 16.14
C ASN A 571 -30.03 48.15 16.15
N GLN A 572 -29.43 49.27 15.75
CA GLN A 572 -30.11 50.57 15.70
C GLN A 572 -30.76 50.85 14.33
N ILE A 573 -30.54 49.97 13.34
CA ILE A 573 -31.12 50.14 12.00
C ILE A 573 -32.62 49.85 12.05
N VAL A 574 -33.40 50.85 11.67
CA VAL A 574 -34.86 50.78 11.59
C VAL A 574 -35.32 50.54 10.16
N GLN A 575 -36.38 49.75 9.99
CA GLN A 575 -37.02 49.56 8.69
C GLN A 575 -37.50 50.90 8.13
N ARG A 576 -37.08 51.27 6.91
CA ARG A 576 -37.47 52.56 6.33
C ARG A 576 -38.91 52.62 5.89
N GLN A 577 -39.48 51.47 5.52
CA GLN A 577 -40.82 51.38 4.92
C GLN A 577 -40.88 52.10 3.56
N GLY A 578 -41.88 51.79 2.74
CA GLY A 578 -41.98 52.38 1.39
C GLY A 578 -43.11 51.76 0.57
N ARG A 579 -43.44 52.40 -0.56
CA ARG A 579 -44.48 51.89 -1.47
C ARG A 579 -43.94 50.98 -2.56
N GLN A 580 -42.63 50.95 -2.76
CA GLN A 580 -41.94 50.20 -3.79
C GLN A 580 -40.67 49.56 -3.24
N THR A 581 -40.27 48.45 -3.85
CA THR A 581 -39.03 47.71 -3.57
C THR A 581 -38.16 47.82 -4.82
N MET A 582 -37.04 48.55 -4.73
CA MET A 582 -36.14 48.86 -5.85
C MET A 582 -34.78 48.18 -5.66
N THR A 583 -34.76 46.85 -5.84
CA THR A 583 -33.57 46.01 -5.60
C THR A 583 -32.43 46.31 -6.58
N ALA A 584 -32.71 46.51 -7.88
CA ALA A 584 -31.67 46.81 -8.86
C ALA A 584 -31.03 48.19 -8.58
N LEU A 585 -31.82 49.18 -8.13
CA LEU A 585 -31.31 50.47 -7.67
C LEU A 585 -30.41 50.33 -6.43
N GLY A 586 -30.77 49.48 -5.47
CA GLY A 586 -29.98 49.18 -4.28
C GLY A 586 -28.60 48.63 -4.63
N ILE A 587 -28.56 47.60 -5.50
CA ILE A 587 -27.33 46.96 -5.96
C ILE A 587 -26.45 47.95 -6.74
N ASP A 588 -27.02 48.70 -7.69
CA ASP A 588 -26.26 49.66 -8.51
C ASP A 588 -25.67 50.80 -7.66
N THR A 589 -26.41 51.27 -6.66
CA THR A 589 -25.93 52.31 -5.74
C THR A 589 -24.82 51.79 -4.84
N ALA A 590 -24.94 50.56 -4.33
CA ALA A 590 -23.90 49.94 -3.54
C ALA A 590 -22.60 49.72 -4.35
N ARG A 591 -22.72 49.27 -5.60
CA ARG A 591 -21.59 49.19 -6.55
C ARG A 591 -20.90 50.54 -6.72
N LYS A 592 -21.65 51.56 -7.15
CA LYS A 592 -21.11 52.88 -7.52
C LYS A 592 -20.56 53.68 -6.34
N GLU A 593 -21.17 53.54 -5.17
CA GLU A 593 -20.87 54.41 -4.03
C GLU A 593 -20.19 53.69 -2.87
N ALA A 594 -20.68 52.52 -2.46
CA ALA A 594 -20.21 51.87 -1.23
C ALA A 594 -18.80 51.28 -1.38
N PHE A 595 -18.47 50.73 -2.55
CA PHE A 595 -17.14 50.17 -2.85
C PHE A 595 -16.10 51.20 -3.32
N THR A 596 -16.29 52.48 -2.97
CA THR A 596 -15.33 53.55 -3.29
C THR A 596 -14.26 53.69 -2.22
N LYS A 597 -13.06 54.10 -2.61
CA LYS A 597 -11.96 54.39 -1.66
C LYS A 597 -12.34 55.46 -0.63
N ALA A 598 -13.17 56.44 -1.03
CA ALA A 598 -13.67 57.48 -0.13
C ALA A 598 -14.55 56.91 1.00
N ARG A 599 -15.25 55.80 0.75
CA ARG A 599 -16.09 55.09 1.72
C ARG A 599 -15.43 53.87 2.35
N GLY A 600 -14.11 53.73 2.19
CA GLY A 600 -13.31 52.75 2.91
C GLY A 600 -12.91 51.50 2.14
N ALA A 601 -13.30 51.35 0.87
CA ALA A 601 -12.88 50.19 0.07
C ALA A 601 -11.36 50.21 -0.20
N ARG A 602 -10.70 49.10 0.09
CA ARG A 602 -9.25 48.90 0.03
C ARG A 602 -8.82 48.36 -1.34
N SER A 603 -7.70 48.87 -1.84
CA SER A 603 -7.16 48.47 -3.14
C SER A 603 -6.52 47.08 -3.05
N GLY A 604 -6.93 46.13 -3.90
CA GLY A 604 -6.39 44.76 -3.91
C GLY A 604 -7.01 43.81 -2.88
N VAL A 605 -8.01 44.29 -2.12
CA VAL A 605 -8.85 43.46 -1.23
C VAL A 605 -10.09 43.01 -1.99
N LYS A 606 -10.53 41.77 -1.78
CA LYS A 606 -11.72 41.24 -2.46
C LYS A 606 -12.99 41.92 -1.94
N LYS A 607 -13.82 42.38 -2.88
CA LYS A 607 -15.09 43.06 -2.64
C LYS A 607 -16.24 42.07 -2.69
N VAL A 608 -17.04 42.03 -1.65
CA VAL A 608 -18.17 41.11 -1.51
C VAL A 608 -19.43 41.89 -1.19
N MET A 609 -20.49 41.69 -1.96
CA MET A 609 -21.80 42.27 -1.74
C MET A 609 -22.77 41.18 -1.28
N VAL A 610 -23.43 41.40 -0.14
CA VAL A 610 -24.45 40.49 0.39
C VAL A 610 -25.80 41.18 0.30
N ILE A 611 -26.68 40.69 -0.54
CA ILE A 611 -28.02 41.22 -0.80
C ILE A 611 -29.00 40.45 0.06
N VAL A 612 -29.75 41.13 0.92
CA VAL A 612 -30.77 40.53 1.77
C VAL A 612 -32.12 41.05 1.34
N THR A 613 -33.01 40.18 0.85
CA THR A 613 -34.30 40.56 0.26
C THR A 613 -35.34 39.46 0.45
N ASP A 614 -36.61 39.72 0.16
CA ASP A 614 -37.70 38.73 0.14
C ASP A 614 -38.01 38.22 -1.29
N GLY A 615 -37.34 38.77 -2.31
CA GLY A 615 -37.36 38.29 -3.70
C GLY A 615 -38.28 39.05 -4.66
N GLU A 616 -39.07 40.02 -4.20
CA GLU A 616 -39.93 40.83 -5.08
C GLU A 616 -39.34 42.21 -5.35
N SER A 617 -39.09 42.56 -6.62
CA SER A 617 -38.63 43.90 -7.00
C SER A 617 -39.47 44.53 -8.12
N HIS A 618 -39.75 45.82 -7.99
CA HIS A 618 -40.49 46.61 -8.97
C HIS A 618 -39.60 47.06 -10.15
N ASP A 619 -38.27 47.01 -9.99
CA ASP A 619 -37.28 47.36 -11.02
C ASP A 619 -36.54 46.15 -11.60
N ASN A 620 -37.12 44.94 -11.47
CA ASN A 620 -36.50 43.68 -11.90
C ASN A 620 -36.01 43.67 -13.35
N HIS A 621 -36.62 44.45 -14.25
CA HIS A 621 -36.19 44.58 -15.65
C HIS A 621 -34.76 45.13 -15.82
N ARG A 622 -34.20 45.81 -14.80
CA ARG A 622 -32.83 46.33 -14.78
C ARG A 622 -31.83 45.39 -14.12
N LEU A 623 -32.30 44.32 -13.48
CA LEU A 623 -31.46 43.50 -12.62
C LEU A 623 -30.31 42.85 -13.41
N ASN A 624 -30.59 42.29 -14.60
CA ASN A 624 -29.56 41.65 -15.44
C ASN A 624 -28.43 42.63 -15.84
N GLU A 625 -28.77 43.87 -16.17
CA GLU A 625 -27.78 44.91 -16.53
C GLU A 625 -26.90 45.25 -15.32
N VAL A 626 -27.52 45.50 -14.17
CA VAL A 626 -26.80 45.81 -12.92
C VAL A 626 -25.95 44.61 -12.46
N ILE A 627 -26.43 43.40 -12.73
CA ILE A 627 -25.70 42.18 -12.37
C ILE A 627 -24.40 42.08 -13.17
N GLN A 628 -24.48 42.27 -14.49
CA GLN A 628 -23.34 42.23 -15.38
C GLN A 628 -22.33 43.34 -15.05
N ASP A 629 -22.82 44.54 -14.75
CA ASP A 629 -21.99 45.66 -14.30
C ASP A 629 -21.18 45.36 -13.02
N CYS A 630 -21.70 44.54 -12.11
CA CYS A 630 -20.96 44.09 -10.92
C CYS A 630 -19.87 43.07 -11.25
N GLU A 631 -20.08 42.20 -12.24
CA GLU A 631 -19.08 41.23 -12.71
C GLU A 631 -17.91 41.93 -13.38
N ASP A 632 -18.19 42.91 -14.24
CA ASP A 632 -17.17 43.74 -14.91
C ASP A 632 -16.26 44.49 -13.90
N GLU A 633 -16.76 44.75 -12.70
CA GLU A 633 -16.03 45.41 -11.60
C GLU A 633 -15.41 44.44 -10.57
N ASP A 634 -15.42 43.12 -10.82
CA ASP A 634 -14.91 42.06 -9.93
C ASP A 634 -15.54 42.12 -8.51
N ILE A 635 -16.84 42.43 -8.44
CA ILE A 635 -17.62 42.42 -7.20
C ILE A 635 -18.38 41.10 -7.10
N GLN A 636 -17.98 40.28 -6.12
CA GLN A 636 -18.68 39.03 -5.83
C GLN A 636 -19.98 39.32 -5.08
N ARG A 637 -21.05 38.60 -5.42
CA ARG A 637 -22.39 38.85 -4.90
C ARG A 637 -22.99 37.59 -4.33
N PHE A 638 -23.74 37.74 -3.25
CA PHE A 638 -24.54 36.70 -2.62
C PHE A 638 -25.92 37.25 -2.34
N SER A 639 -26.97 36.58 -2.78
CA SER A 639 -28.35 36.94 -2.43
C SER A 639 -28.91 36.00 -1.38
N ILE A 640 -29.55 36.54 -0.36
CA ILE A 640 -30.15 35.82 0.76
C ILE A 640 -31.63 36.21 0.81
N ALA A 641 -32.48 35.20 0.73
CA ALA A 641 -33.93 35.36 0.78
C ALA A 641 -34.43 35.19 2.23
N VAL A 642 -35.18 36.17 2.75
CA VAL A 642 -35.79 36.12 4.09
C VAL A 642 -37.32 36.03 3.93
N SER A 643 -37.88 34.81 3.90
CA SER A 643 -39.33 34.56 3.82
C SER A 643 -39.74 33.29 4.57
N GLU A 644 -40.87 33.34 5.28
CA GLU A 644 -41.38 32.23 6.13
C GLU A 644 -42.01 31.07 5.33
N VAL A 645 -42.20 31.18 3.99
CA VAL A 645 -42.93 30.16 3.20
C VAL A 645 -42.16 29.60 1.99
N LEU A 646 -41.00 30.14 1.61
CA LEU A 646 -40.30 29.70 0.40
C LEU A 646 -38.77 29.66 0.55
N ALA A 647 -38.26 28.98 1.59
CA ALA A 647 -36.85 28.59 1.66
C ALA A 647 -36.42 27.56 0.56
N HIS A 648 -37.25 27.31 -0.46
CA HIS A 648 -37.00 26.28 -1.46
C HIS A 648 -36.90 26.73 -2.92
N ARG A 649 -37.12 28.00 -3.29
CA ARG A 649 -36.82 28.47 -4.65
C ARG A 649 -36.51 29.96 -4.69
N ILE A 650 -35.23 30.30 -4.65
CA ILE A 650 -34.44 30.99 -5.69
C ILE A 650 -33.00 30.98 -5.16
N ILE A 651 -32.18 30.09 -5.73
CA ILE A 651 -30.73 30.06 -5.57
C ILE A 651 -30.20 30.17 -6.99
N ASP A 652 -30.00 31.39 -7.48
CA ASP A 652 -29.01 31.62 -8.53
C ASP A 652 -27.71 32.00 -7.81
N LEU A 653 -27.08 31.00 -7.20
CA LEU A 653 -25.66 31.07 -6.85
C LEU A 653 -24.88 30.83 -8.15
N GLU A 654 -24.78 31.84 -9.00
CA GLU A 654 -23.74 31.87 -10.03
C GLU A 654 -22.42 32.19 -9.32
N LEU A 655 -21.68 31.14 -8.97
CA LEU A 655 -20.40 31.22 -8.27
C LEU A 655 -19.27 30.71 -9.16
N GLU A 656 -18.63 31.61 -9.89
CA GLU A 656 -17.25 31.41 -10.35
C GLU A 656 -16.30 32.16 -9.41
N GLY A 657 -15.65 31.44 -8.49
CA GLY A 657 -14.69 32.04 -7.55
C GLY A 657 -13.83 31.02 -6.79
N ASN A 658 -12.53 30.99 -7.10
CA ASN A 658 -11.56 29.96 -6.67
C ASN A 658 -10.78 30.34 -5.39
N SER A 659 -11.43 30.77 -4.30
CA SER A 659 -10.73 31.09 -3.03
C SER A 659 -11.37 30.44 -1.79
N GLU A 660 -10.56 29.80 -0.94
CA GLU A 660 -10.98 29.11 0.30
C GLU A 660 -11.63 30.03 1.34
N VAL A 661 -11.33 31.33 1.30
CA VAL A 661 -11.99 32.35 2.16
C VAL A 661 -13.47 32.47 1.79
N ILE A 662 -13.79 32.40 0.50
CA ILE A 662 -15.16 32.42 -0.02
C ILE A 662 -15.87 31.12 0.32
N SER A 663 -15.16 29.97 0.24
CA SER A 663 -15.70 28.67 0.66
C SER A 663 -16.02 28.62 2.16
N SER A 664 -15.25 29.30 3.00
CA SER A 664 -15.53 29.38 4.43
C SER A 664 -16.74 30.26 4.70
N LEU A 665 -16.82 31.45 4.09
CA LEU A 665 -17.98 32.34 4.19
C LEU A 665 -19.27 31.65 3.68
N LEU A 666 -19.16 30.87 2.61
CA LEU A 666 -20.23 30.02 2.06
C LEU A 666 -20.65 28.89 3.01
N HIS A 667 -19.70 28.23 3.66
CA HIS A 667 -20.02 27.21 4.66
C HIS A 667 -20.75 27.83 5.85
N PHE A 668 -20.33 29.01 6.31
CA PHE A 668 -20.97 29.73 7.39
C PHE A 668 -22.39 30.20 7.05
N ILE A 669 -22.62 30.70 5.83
CA ILE A 669 -23.97 31.08 5.36
C ILE A 669 -24.86 29.84 5.23
N ASN A 670 -24.34 28.72 4.71
CA ASN A 670 -25.11 27.48 4.58
C ASN A 670 -25.44 26.83 5.95
N GLU A 671 -24.55 26.90 6.93
CA GLU A 671 -24.79 26.33 8.28
C GLU A 671 -25.88 27.10 9.06
N GLU A 672 -25.99 28.42 8.85
CA GLU A 672 -27.11 29.23 9.35
C GLU A 672 -28.45 28.88 8.68
N ILE A 673 -28.44 28.67 7.35
CA ILE A 673 -29.65 28.28 6.59
C ILE A 673 -30.15 26.89 7.03
N GLU A 674 -29.27 25.97 7.45
CA GLU A 674 -29.66 24.64 7.95
C GLU A 674 -30.15 24.64 9.41
N THR A 675 -29.91 25.72 10.18
CA THR A 675 -30.23 25.78 11.62
C THR A 675 -31.45 26.64 11.99
N GLN A 676 -32.03 27.39 11.03
CA GLN A 676 -33.34 28.03 11.14
C GLN A 676 -34.39 27.22 10.38
#